data_AF-A0A662DEG2-F1
#
_entry.id   AF-A0A662DEG2-F1
#
_cell.length_a   1.000
_cell.length_b   1.000
_cell.length_c   1.000
_cell.angle_alpha   90.00
_cell.angle_beta   90.00
_cell.angle_gamma   90.00
#
_symmetry.space_group_name_H-M   'P 1'
#
loop_
_entity.id
_entity.type
_entity.pdbx_description
1 polymer ?
#
loop_
_entity_poly.entity_id
_entity_poly.type
_entity_poly.pdbx_seq_one_letter_code
_entity_poly.pdbx_strand_id
1 'polypeptide(L)'
;MAKFSSLKDLKSYRENLYKKEDKNKKIVRICMTGCRAFGAKEIKEKFDEEIKALKLKNVKIVSTGCQGFCAQAPVVRIDPDDIFYGRVTPSDVKEIVSETLIKGKIIERLLYRDPVSKKPIPHSRDIPFFKEQLRIILRRCGKIDPTSIDDYLLNDGYKGLEKIFEERISSDKLIQEIKSSGLRGRGGAGFPTGLKWEFTKKAPGNPKYIICNADEGDPGAFMDRAILEGDPHAVIEGMIIAGYAIGAQESYVYVRAEYPIAVEHLSIAIDQAKKLGLIGKNILGTDFSFDIKIKKGAGAFVCGEETALIASIEGKRGMPRPKPPFPAQSGLWGKPTCINNVETLANIPYIVLKGAKEFARIGTEKSKGTKIFALAGKVKNTGLVEVPIGTSLRKVVFDIGGGPPEGRKFKAVQIGGPSGGCIPERYLDLPIDYDSLKKVGAIMGSGGMVVMDDNTCMVDVARFFLEFVQDESCGKCVPCRVGTRRMLEILTRITRGEGKPEDIPLLEELAKVVKDASLCGLGQTAPNPVLSTLSYFKDEYRAHIEDKFCPAGTCEELFVSPCQNACPAKIDIPGYIGLISKGKFLEAVELIRKENPFPAVCGRVCHHPCELKCRRGEIDEPVAINSLKRFVSDWAKDKEKPPGLSPLISLKKEKVAIIGSGPAGLACAGELARRGIGVVVFEALHKIGGVLRYGIPPFRLPRKVLDYEINVLRDTGVKFVLNCAIGRTKTIDSLFREGFSAIFIATGAGTPSFLGIKGENLSNIYSANEFLVRVNLMNAYNFPHAHTPI
;
A
#
# COMPACT_ATOMS: atom_id res chain seq x y z
N MET A 1 5.16 -47.54 7.49
CA MET A 1 5.94 -47.02 8.64
C MET A 1 5.25 -47.49 9.91
N ALA A 2 6.00 -47.95 10.90
CA ALA A 2 5.43 -48.26 12.22
C ALA A 2 5.03 -46.95 12.93
N LYS A 3 3.93 -46.98 13.68
CA LYS A 3 3.52 -45.85 14.54
C LYS A 3 4.55 -45.68 15.65
N PHE A 4 4.87 -44.43 16.02
CA PHE A 4 5.66 -44.15 17.21
C PHE A 4 4.85 -44.55 18.45
N SER A 5 5.38 -45.51 19.20
CA SER A 5 4.81 -46.01 20.44
C SER A 5 5.46 -45.39 21.67
N SER A 6 6.59 -44.70 21.49
CA SER A 6 7.33 -44.02 22.56
C SER A 6 8.08 -42.79 22.03
N LEU A 7 8.53 -41.93 22.95
CA LEU A 7 9.47 -40.84 22.63
C LEU A 7 10.78 -41.35 22.00
N LYS A 8 11.23 -42.54 22.40
CA LYS A 8 12.46 -43.16 21.87
C LYS A 8 12.34 -43.46 20.38
N ASP A 9 11.16 -43.87 19.92
CA ASP A 9 10.91 -44.15 18.50
C ASP A 9 11.03 -42.88 17.66
N LEU A 10 10.45 -41.76 18.13
CA LEU A 10 10.54 -40.46 17.46
C LEU A 10 12.00 -39.97 17.37
N LYS A 11 12.75 -40.05 18.47
CA LYS A 11 14.18 -39.66 18.49
C LYS A 11 15.01 -40.52 17.53
N SER A 12 14.84 -41.85 17.60
CA SER A 12 15.55 -42.80 16.74
C SER A 12 15.22 -42.58 15.26
N TYR A 13 13.95 -42.28 14.95
CA TYR A 13 13.54 -41.96 13.58
C TYR A 13 14.22 -40.67 13.09
N ARG A 14 14.22 -39.61 13.90
CA ARG A 14 14.88 -38.34 13.57
C ARG A 14 16.40 -38.50 13.37
N GLU A 15 17.06 -39.27 14.24
CA GLU A 15 18.49 -39.58 14.10
C GLU A 15 18.79 -40.34 12.79
N ASN A 16 17.92 -41.27 12.40
CA ASN A 16 18.05 -41.96 11.13
C ASN A 16 17.84 -41.03 9.92
N LEU A 17 16.98 -40.01 10.04
CA LEU A 17 16.85 -38.98 9.01
C LEU A 17 18.14 -38.16 8.89
N TYR A 18 18.73 -37.70 10.00
CA TYR A 18 20.01 -36.96 9.98
C TYR A 18 21.15 -37.78 9.34
N LYS A 19 21.21 -39.09 9.60
CA LYS A 19 22.21 -39.97 8.98
C LYS A 19 22.05 -40.13 7.47
N LYS A 20 20.83 -39.96 6.94
CA LYS A 20 20.52 -40.07 5.51
C LYS A 20 20.65 -38.75 4.75
N GLU A 21 20.83 -37.64 5.47
CA GLU A 21 20.92 -36.32 4.86
C GLU A 21 22.30 -36.09 4.22
N ASP A 22 22.32 -36.00 2.89
CA ASP A 22 23.53 -35.64 2.14
C ASP A 22 23.68 -34.12 2.08
N LYS A 23 24.60 -33.58 2.89
CA LYS A 23 24.90 -32.15 2.99
C LYS A 23 25.59 -31.57 1.75
N ASN A 24 26.15 -32.40 0.87
CA ASN A 24 26.84 -31.96 -0.34
C ASN A 24 25.90 -31.87 -1.56
N LYS A 25 24.64 -32.26 -1.40
CA LYS A 25 23.65 -32.25 -2.48
C LYS A 25 23.16 -30.82 -2.74
N LYS A 26 23.17 -30.39 -4.01
CA LYS A 26 22.58 -29.11 -4.40
C LYS A 26 21.05 -29.20 -4.31
N ILE A 27 20.42 -28.25 -3.65
CA ILE A 27 18.97 -28.23 -3.48
C ILE A 27 18.39 -27.03 -4.23
N VAL A 28 17.57 -27.29 -5.23
CA VAL A 28 16.80 -26.28 -5.98
C VAL A 28 15.44 -26.13 -5.32
N ARG A 29 15.19 -24.98 -4.70
CA ARG A 29 13.97 -24.65 -3.98
C ARG A 29 13.09 -23.76 -4.82
N ILE A 30 11.90 -24.26 -5.16
CA ILE A 30 10.94 -23.55 -6.00
C ILE A 30 9.70 -23.28 -5.16
N CYS A 31 9.32 -22.01 -5.06
CA CYS A 31 8.08 -21.64 -4.39
C CYS A 31 6.87 -22.20 -5.17
N MET A 32 6.13 -23.13 -4.58
CA MET A 32 5.00 -23.82 -5.21
C MET A 32 3.65 -23.41 -4.62
N THR A 33 3.58 -22.25 -3.96
CA THR A 33 2.34 -21.71 -3.42
C THR A 33 1.93 -20.47 -4.21
N GLY A 34 2.17 -19.26 -3.70
CA GLY A 34 1.80 -18.00 -4.37
C GLY A 34 2.44 -17.83 -5.76
N CYS A 35 3.65 -18.36 -5.98
CA CYS A 35 4.31 -18.28 -7.29
C CYS A 35 3.68 -19.19 -8.36
N ARG A 36 2.75 -20.10 -8.01
CA ARG A 36 2.01 -20.88 -9.02
C ARG A 36 1.20 -19.99 -9.95
N ALA A 37 0.68 -18.87 -9.46
CA ALA A 37 -0.01 -17.87 -10.27
C ALA A 37 0.89 -17.21 -11.33
N PHE A 38 2.21 -17.29 -11.16
CA PHE A 38 3.21 -16.75 -12.08
C PHE A 38 3.95 -17.83 -12.89
N GLY A 39 3.41 -19.06 -12.96
CA GLY A 39 3.98 -20.13 -13.79
C GLY A 39 5.02 -21.03 -13.09
N ALA A 40 5.13 -21.00 -11.75
CA ALA A 40 6.11 -21.84 -11.03
C ALA A 40 5.97 -23.35 -11.28
N LYS A 41 4.76 -23.82 -11.63
CA LYS A 41 4.53 -25.24 -11.95
C LYS A 41 5.31 -25.67 -13.20
N GLU A 42 5.23 -24.88 -14.27
CA GLU A 42 5.94 -25.14 -15.52
C GLU A 42 7.47 -25.07 -15.32
N ILE A 43 7.94 -24.13 -14.48
CA ILE A 43 9.35 -24.02 -14.12
C ILE A 43 9.83 -25.30 -13.43
N LYS A 44 9.06 -25.82 -12.46
CA LYS A 44 9.40 -27.08 -11.78
C LYS A 44 9.43 -28.26 -12.75
N GLU A 45 8.42 -28.39 -13.60
CA GLU A 45 8.34 -29.45 -14.61
C GLU A 45 9.56 -29.42 -15.54
N LYS A 46 9.98 -28.23 -15.99
CA LYS A 46 11.20 -28.05 -16.78
C LYS A 46 12.47 -28.42 -16.03
N PHE A 47 12.59 -28.08 -14.74
CA PHE A 47 13.72 -28.52 -13.93
C PHE A 47 13.77 -30.04 -13.80
N ASP A 48 12.61 -30.69 -13.59
CA ASP A 48 12.51 -32.15 -13.52
C ASP A 48 12.93 -32.81 -14.84
N GLU A 49 12.51 -32.26 -15.99
CA GLU A 49 12.89 -32.73 -17.33
C GLU A 49 14.41 -32.63 -17.57
N GLU A 50 15.00 -31.45 -17.34
CA GLU A 50 16.41 -31.20 -17.61
C GLU A 50 17.34 -32.02 -16.69
N ILE A 51 17.01 -32.12 -15.40
CA ILE A 51 17.78 -32.93 -14.45
C ILE A 51 17.75 -34.41 -14.84
N LYS A 52 16.60 -34.92 -15.29
CA LYS A 52 16.47 -36.30 -15.79
C LYS A 52 17.24 -36.51 -17.08
N ALA A 53 17.15 -35.58 -18.04
CA ALA A 53 17.84 -35.65 -19.31
C ALA A 53 19.37 -35.70 -19.13
N LEU A 54 19.90 -34.88 -18.21
CA LEU A 54 21.33 -34.81 -17.90
C LEU A 54 21.79 -35.81 -16.83
N LYS A 55 20.87 -36.64 -16.30
CA LYS A 55 21.13 -37.67 -15.27
C LYS A 55 21.88 -37.12 -14.04
N LEU A 56 21.57 -35.91 -13.61
CA LEU A 56 22.24 -35.25 -12.48
C LEU A 56 21.79 -35.89 -11.15
N LYS A 57 22.65 -36.71 -10.54
CA LYS A 57 22.34 -37.41 -9.28
C LYS A 57 22.50 -36.55 -8.03
N ASN A 58 23.33 -35.50 -8.10
CA ASN A 58 23.68 -34.62 -6.96
C ASN A 58 22.78 -33.38 -6.82
N VAL A 59 21.61 -33.38 -7.47
CA VAL A 59 20.63 -32.29 -7.37
C VAL A 59 19.30 -32.82 -6.83
N LYS A 60 18.68 -32.10 -5.89
CA LYS A 60 17.32 -32.35 -5.40
C LYS A 60 16.46 -31.13 -5.69
N ILE A 61 15.31 -31.33 -6.33
CA ILE A 61 14.29 -30.27 -6.44
C ILE A 61 13.36 -30.40 -5.24
N VAL A 62 13.06 -29.28 -4.59
CA VAL A 62 12.13 -29.19 -3.46
C VAL A 62 11.05 -28.16 -3.79
N SER A 63 9.80 -28.62 -3.78
CA SER A 63 8.63 -27.76 -3.82
C SER A 63 8.45 -27.12 -2.45
N THR A 64 8.75 -25.83 -2.30
CA THR A 64 8.64 -25.15 -1.01
C THR A 64 7.33 -24.39 -0.86
N GLY A 65 7.01 -24.05 0.39
CA GLY A 65 6.05 -22.99 0.71
C GLY A 65 6.48 -21.60 0.22
N CYS A 66 5.71 -20.59 0.64
CA CYS A 66 5.98 -19.19 0.29
C CYS A 66 7.35 -18.73 0.81
N GLN A 67 8.19 -18.15 -0.06
CA GLN A 67 9.47 -17.55 0.36
C GLN A 67 9.33 -16.09 0.82
N GLY A 68 8.21 -15.45 0.48
CA GLY A 68 7.81 -14.12 0.94
C GLY A 68 8.03 -13.00 -0.07
N PHE A 69 8.96 -13.07 -1.01
CA PHE A 69 9.29 -11.93 -1.89
C PHE A 69 8.46 -11.91 -3.19
N CYS A 70 7.20 -11.49 -3.09
CA CYS A 70 6.23 -11.54 -4.19
C CYS A 70 6.61 -10.67 -5.40
N ALA A 71 7.25 -9.51 -5.22
CA ALA A 71 7.70 -8.65 -6.32
C ALA A 71 8.78 -9.28 -7.23
N GLN A 72 9.37 -10.40 -6.79
CA GLN A 72 10.35 -11.18 -7.53
C GLN A 72 9.81 -12.56 -7.95
N ALA A 73 8.50 -12.82 -7.81
CA ALA A 73 7.91 -14.09 -8.22
C ALA A 73 7.99 -14.30 -9.75
N PRO A 74 8.19 -15.54 -10.25
CA PRO A 74 8.56 -16.74 -9.51
C PRO A 74 9.99 -16.69 -8.97
N VAL A 75 10.19 -17.20 -7.75
CA VAL A 75 11.50 -17.23 -7.08
C VAL A 75 12.08 -18.65 -7.02
N VAL A 76 13.38 -18.76 -7.28
CA VAL A 76 14.17 -20.00 -7.17
C VAL A 76 15.37 -19.73 -6.27
N ARG A 77 15.60 -20.61 -5.30
CA ARG A 77 16.76 -20.57 -4.41
C ARG A 77 17.60 -21.83 -4.57
N ILE A 78 18.92 -21.70 -4.59
CA ILE A 78 19.86 -22.82 -4.72
C ILE A 78 20.74 -22.87 -3.48
N ASP A 79 20.59 -23.94 -2.69
CA ASP A 79 21.43 -24.24 -1.53
C ASP A 79 22.52 -25.28 -1.91
N PRO A 80 23.70 -25.30 -1.25
CA PRO A 80 24.08 -24.48 -0.08
C PRO A 80 24.63 -23.08 -0.41
N ASP A 81 24.81 -22.74 -1.69
CA ASP A 81 25.45 -21.48 -2.14
C ASP A 81 24.62 -20.21 -1.85
N ASP A 82 23.41 -20.35 -1.30
CA ASP A 82 22.46 -19.28 -0.98
C ASP A 82 22.09 -18.39 -2.18
N ILE A 83 22.12 -18.93 -3.39
CA ILE A 83 21.83 -18.15 -4.61
C ILE A 83 20.33 -17.91 -4.73
N PHE A 84 19.93 -16.65 -4.94
CA PHE A 84 18.53 -16.25 -5.15
C PHE A 84 18.32 -15.73 -6.58
N TYR A 85 17.42 -16.38 -7.32
CA TYR A 85 16.95 -15.94 -8.63
C TYR A 85 15.49 -15.51 -8.54
N GLY A 86 15.22 -14.29 -9.03
CA GLY A 86 13.89 -13.71 -9.12
C GLY A 86 13.39 -13.66 -10.56
N ARG A 87 12.06 -13.62 -10.72
CA ARG A 87 11.37 -13.50 -12.02
C ARG A 87 11.80 -14.56 -13.03
N VAL A 88 12.05 -15.77 -12.53
CA VAL A 88 12.48 -16.90 -13.35
C VAL A 88 11.34 -17.30 -14.27
N THR A 89 11.66 -17.58 -15.53
CA THR A 89 10.74 -18.08 -16.55
C THR A 89 11.11 -19.52 -16.96
N PRO A 90 10.19 -20.28 -17.59
CA PRO A 90 10.50 -21.63 -18.08
C PRO A 90 11.71 -21.68 -19.05
N SER A 91 11.95 -20.62 -19.83
CA SER A 91 13.10 -20.51 -20.73
C SER A 91 14.45 -20.41 -20.01
N ASP A 92 14.47 -19.89 -18.78
CA ASP A 92 15.70 -19.68 -18.01
C ASP A 92 16.25 -20.98 -17.42
N VAL A 93 15.41 -22.02 -17.29
CA VAL A 93 15.75 -23.27 -16.58
C VAL A 93 16.97 -23.97 -17.18
N LYS A 94 17.06 -24.04 -18.52
CA LYS A 94 18.21 -24.64 -19.20
C LYS A 94 19.53 -23.93 -18.87
N GLU A 95 19.50 -22.60 -18.82
CA GLU A 95 20.66 -21.79 -18.45
C GLU A 95 21.01 -21.99 -16.98
N ILE A 96 20.03 -21.99 -16.07
CA ILE A 96 20.28 -22.23 -14.63
C ILE A 96 20.89 -23.61 -14.40
N VAL A 97 20.41 -24.65 -15.07
CA VAL A 97 20.95 -26.01 -14.93
C VAL A 97 22.40 -26.07 -15.45
N SER A 98 22.66 -25.52 -16.64
CA SER A 98 23.98 -25.59 -17.28
C SER A 98 25.03 -24.69 -16.63
N GLU A 99 24.71 -23.42 -16.35
CA GLU A 99 25.66 -22.46 -15.80
C GLU A 99 25.74 -22.56 -14.26
N THR A 100 24.62 -22.61 -13.55
CA THR A 100 24.64 -22.56 -12.08
C THR A 100 24.79 -23.94 -11.45
N LEU A 101 23.97 -24.92 -11.83
CA LEU A 101 24.01 -26.24 -11.19
C LEU A 101 25.25 -27.03 -11.59
N ILE A 102 25.66 -27.00 -12.86
CA ILE A 102 26.84 -27.73 -13.36
C ILE A 102 28.13 -26.92 -13.21
N LYS A 103 28.19 -25.68 -13.74
CA LYS A 103 29.45 -24.88 -13.75
C LYS A 103 29.67 -24.02 -12.50
N GLY A 104 28.67 -23.86 -11.63
CA GLY A 104 28.76 -23.00 -10.44
C GLY A 104 28.79 -21.50 -10.74
N LYS A 105 28.41 -21.07 -11.95
CA LYS A 105 28.38 -19.67 -12.36
C LYS A 105 27.04 -19.01 -12.03
N ILE A 106 27.10 -17.76 -11.59
CA ILE A 106 25.92 -16.98 -11.22
C ILE A 106 25.43 -16.19 -12.44
N ILE A 107 24.14 -16.31 -12.74
CA ILE A 107 23.49 -15.59 -13.84
C ILE A 107 23.05 -14.19 -13.37
N GLU A 108 23.82 -13.14 -13.70
CA GLU A 108 23.58 -11.79 -13.19
C GLU A 108 22.22 -11.18 -13.54
N ARG A 109 21.67 -11.51 -14.71
CA ARG A 109 20.37 -10.98 -15.17
C ARG A 109 19.18 -11.45 -14.31
N LEU A 110 19.32 -12.58 -13.63
CA LEU A 110 18.29 -13.16 -12.75
C LEU A 110 18.43 -12.70 -11.29
N LEU A 111 19.47 -11.94 -10.97
CA LEU A 111 19.72 -11.45 -9.62
C LEU A 111 18.81 -10.26 -9.28
N TYR A 112 18.42 -10.19 -8.00
CA TYR A 112 17.82 -8.99 -7.47
C TYR A 112 18.79 -7.82 -7.59
N ARG A 113 18.31 -6.69 -8.11
CA ARG A 113 19.06 -5.44 -8.16
C ARG A 113 18.50 -4.48 -7.12
N ASP A 114 19.38 -3.99 -6.26
CA ASP A 114 19.00 -3.01 -5.27
C ASP A 114 18.48 -1.73 -5.96
N PRO A 115 17.27 -1.24 -5.63
CA PRO A 115 16.65 -0.11 -6.31
C PRO A 115 17.48 1.18 -6.25
N VAL A 116 18.29 1.33 -5.20
CA VAL A 116 19.10 2.53 -4.91
C VAL A 116 20.48 2.43 -5.56
N SER A 117 21.26 1.41 -5.22
CA SER A 117 22.64 1.23 -5.70
C SER A 117 22.75 0.58 -7.08
N LYS A 118 21.65 0.01 -7.60
CA LYS A 118 21.56 -0.74 -8.89
C LYS A 118 22.47 -1.98 -8.99
N LYS A 119 23.17 -2.34 -7.90
CA LYS A 119 24.07 -3.49 -7.85
C LYS A 119 23.27 -4.80 -7.77
N PRO A 120 23.70 -5.85 -8.50
CA PRO A 120 23.11 -7.17 -8.36
C PRO A 120 23.54 -7.81 -7.03
N ILE A 121 22.60 -8.46 -6.34
CA ILE A 121 22.84 -9.15 -5.07
C ILE A 121 22.54 -10.64 -5.26
N PRO A 122 23.56 -11.52 -5.20
CA PRO A 122 23.37 -12.95 -5.46
C PRO A 122 22.75 -13.71 -4.31
N HIS A 123 23.07 -13.33 -3.06
CA HIS A 123 22.74 -14.13 -1.89
C HIS A 123 21.50 -13.63 -1.18
N SER A 124 20.60 -14.54 -0.80
CA SER A 124 19.34 -14.17 -0.16
C SER A 124 19.55 -13.43 1.17
N ARG A 125 20.59 -13.79 1.95
CA ARG A 125 20.95 -13.13 3.20
C ARG A 125 21.35 -11.65 3.08
N ASP A 126 21.80 -11.23 1.90
CA ASP A 126 22.29 -9.87 1.65
C ASP A 126 21.22 -8.97 1.01
N ILE A 127 20.13 -9.55 0.51
CA ILE A 127 19.00 -8.80 -0.05
C ILE A 127 18.27 -8.08 1.10
N PRO A 128 18.10 -6.74 1.05
CA PRO A 128 17.47 -5.96 2.12
C PRO A 128 16.12 -6.51 2.57
N PHE A 129 15.32 -7.00 1.61
CA PHE A 129 14.01 -7.61 1.89
C PHE A 129 14.09 -8.76 2.90
N PHE A 130 15.11 -9.62 2.84
CA PHE A 130 15.29 -10.74 3.76
C PHE A 130 16.15 -10.38 4.97
N LYS A 131 17.22 -9.62 4.76
CA LYS A 131 18.22 -9.25 5.76
C LYS A 131 17.62 -8.54 6.97
N GLU A 132 16.65 -7.66 6.74
CA GLU A 132 16.04 -6.83 7.78
C GLU A 132 14.88 -7.53 8.53
N GLN A 133 14.58 -8.79 8.19
CA GLN A 133 13.52 -9.57 8.83
C GLN A 133 14.06 -10.44 9.97
N LEU A 134 13.25 -10.62 11.02
CA LEU A 134 13.50 -11.63 12.04
C LEU A 134 12.46 -12.74 11.90
N ARG A 135 12.83 -13.83 11.22
CA ARG A 135 11.90 -14.93 10.91
C ARG A 135 11.88 -15.98 12.02
N ILE A 136 10.89 -15.89 12.90
CA ILE A 136 10.57 -16.93 13.90
C ILE A 136 9.47 -17.82 13.36
N ILE A 137 8.35 -17.25 12.93
CA ILE A 137 7.16 -17.97 12.50
C ILE A 137 7.39 -18.54 11.09
N LEU A 138 7.96 -17.73 10.19
CA LEU A 138 8.26 -18.11 8.81
C LEU A 138 9.61 -18.83 8.65
N ARG A 139 10.27 -19.24 9.75
CA ARG A 139 11.66 -19.76 9.74
C ARG A 139 11.91 -20.95 8.80
N ARG A 140 10.88 -21.76 8.54
CA ARG A 140 10.89 -22.93 7.63
C ARG A 140 10.18 -22.68 6.31
N CYS A 141 9.35 -21.65 6.21
CA CYS A 141 8.70 -21.28 4.95
C CYS A 141 9.78 -20.94 3.91
N GLY A 142 9.69 -21.61 2.74
CA GLY A 142 10.72 -21.49 1.70
C GLY A 142 11.95 -22.39 1.86
N LYS A 143 12.05 -23.17 2.94
CA LYS A 143 13.18 -24.08 3.23
C LYS A 143 12.79 -25.55 3.28
N ILE A 144 11.54 -25.88 3.57
CA ILE A 144 11.08 -27.27 3.64
C ILE A 144 10.09 -27.58 2.52
N ASP A 145 9.94 -28.86 2.20
CA ASP A 145 8.73 -29.35 1.53
C ASP A 145 7.57 -29.37 2.55
N PRO A 146 6.51 -28.57 2.36
CA PRO A 146 5.39 -28.51 3.30
C PRO A 146 4.57 -29.81 3.36
N THR A 147 4.75 -30.71 2.38
CA THR A 147 4.08 -32.01 2.29
C THR A 147 4.95 -33.16 2.82
N SER A 148 6.11 -32.87 3.43
CA SER A 148 7.04 -33.84 4.01
C SER A 148 7.18 -33.65 5.52
N ILE A 149 6.61 -34.56 6.31
CA ILE A 149 6.85 -34.57 7.76
C ILE A 149 8.32 -34.81 8.10
N ASP A 150 9.08 -35.51 7.26
CA ASP A 150 10.52 -35.77 7.48
C ASP A 150 11.31 -34.46 7.42
N ASP A 151 11.01 -33.57 6.46
CA ASP A 151 11.62 -32.24 6.36
C ASP A 151 11.29 -31.39 7.61
N TYR A 152 10.05 -31.50 8.13
CA TYR A 152 9.67 -30.83 9.38
C TYR A 152 10.50 -31.34 10.57
N LEU A 153 10.64 -32.67 10.71
CA LEU A 153 11.40 -33.32 11.79
C LEU A 153 12.90 -32.99 11.76
N LEU A 154 13.49 -32.90 10.57
CA LEU A 154 14.88 -32.47 10.37
C LEU A 154 15.11 -31.00 10.79
N ASN A 155 14.06 -30.17 10.74
CA ASN A 155 14.11 -28.74 11.07
C ASN A 155 13.44 -28.43 12.43
N ASP A 156 13.86 -29.16 13.46
CA ASP A 156 13.40 -29.06 14.85
C ASP A 156 11.91 -29.37 15.10
N GLY A 157 11.24 -30.01 14.14
CA GLY A 157 9.83 -30.39 14.27
C GLY A 157 9.57 -31.35 15.43
N TYR A 158 8.47 -31.12 16.16
CA TYR A 158 8.03 -31.90 17.31
C TYR A 158 9.00 -31.94 18.50
N LYS A 159 10.12 -31.20 18.47
CA LYS A 159 11.04 -31.10 19.61
C LYS A 159 10.39 -30.39 20.81
N GLY A 160 9.45 -29.47 20.58
CA GLY A 160 8.69 -28.83 21.67
C GLY A 160 7.79 -29.83 22.37
N LEU A 161 7.09 -30.67 21.60
CA LEU A 161 6.28 -31.77 22.14
C LEU A 161 7.12 -32.82 22.88
N GLU A 162 8.27 -33.19 22.31
CA GLU A 162 9.23 -34.10 22.93
C GLU A 162 9.68 -33.60 24.30
N LYS A 163 10.07 -32.33 24.39
CA LYS A 163 10.48 -31.68 25.64
C LYS A 163 9.38 -31.73 26.71
N ILE A 164 8.13 -31.45 26.33
CA ILE A 164 6.99 -31.48 27.28
C ILE A 164 6.84 -32.85 27.92
N PHE A 165 6.90 -33.93 27.12
CA PHE A 165 6.69 -35.28 27.64
C PHE A 165 7.94 -35.87 28.32
N GLU A 166 9.14 -35.55 27.82
CA GLU A 166 10.39 -36.00 28.43
C GLU A 166 10.62 -35.36 29.80
N GLU A 167 10.45 -34.05 29.92
CA GLU A 167 10.59 -33.31 31.19
C GLU A 167 9.34 -33.41 32.08
N ARG A 168 8.28 -34.11 31.62
CA ARG A 168 6.98 -34.23 32.30
C ARG A 168 6.42 -32.87 32.73
N ILE A 169 6.45 -31.89 31.82
CA ILE A 169 5.95 -30.54 32.07
C ILE A 169 4.43 -30.61 32.29
N SER A 170 3.96 -30.26 33.49
CA SER A 170 2.53 -30.24 33.78
C SER A 170 1.81 -29.16 32.97
N SER A 171 0.52 -29.39 32.70
CA SER A 171 -0.33 -28.42 31.99
C SER A 171 -0.34 -27.03 32.66
N ASP A 172 -0.27 -26.93 33.99
CA ASP A 172 -0.18 -25.63 34.68
C ASP A 172 1.16 -24.92 34.42
N LYS A 173 2.28 -25.66 34.47
CA LYS A 173 3.60 -25.09 34.14
C LYS A 173 3.65 -24.62 32.69
N LEU A 174 3.08 -25.38 31.77
CA LEU A 174 3.00 -25.01 30.36
C LEU A 174 2.17 -23.73 30.16
N ILE A 175 1.02 -23.61 30.81
CA ILE A 175 0.21 -22.38 30.76
C ILE A 175 0.99 -21.19 31.33
N GLN A 176 1.71 -21.36 32.46
CA GLN A 176 2.54 -20.29 33.00
C GLN A 176 3.69 -19.91 32.05
N GLU A 177 4.34 -20.87 31.40
CA GLU A 177 5.36 -20.60 30.39
C GLU A 177 4.81 -19.73 29.24
N ILE A 178 3.63 -20.07 28.71
CA ILE A 178 2.98 -19.25 27.67
C ILE A 178 2.57 -17.87 28.22
N LYS A 179 2.11 -17.76 29.47
CA LYS A 179 1.83 -16.45 30.09
C LYS A 179 3.10 -15.61 30.22
N SER A 180 4.19 -16.19 30.71
CA SER A 180 5.50 -15.55 30.86
C SER A 180 6.13 -15.13 29.53
N SER A 181 5.80 -15.81 28.44
CA SER A 181 6.25 -15.40 27.09
C SER A 181 5.66 -14.06 26.65
N GLY A 182 4.53 -13.64 27.23
CA GLY A 182 3.81 -12.44 26.81
C GLY A 182 3.15 -12.57 25.44
N LEU A 183 2.95 -13.79 24.91
CA LEU A 183 2.28 -14.02 23.65
C LEU A 183 0.84 -13.47 23.68
N ARG A 184 0.55 -12.60 22.72
CA ARG A 184 -0.79 -12.03 22.46
C ARG A 184 -1.33 -12.64 21.17
N GLY A 185 -2.64 -12.89 21.13
CA GLY A 185 -3.30 -13.47 19.96
C GLY A 185 -3.09 -12.63 18.70
N ARG A 186 -2.64 -13.28 17.63
CA ARG A 186 -2.17 -12.65 16.38
C ARG A 186 -3.28 -12.33 15.37
N GLY A 187 -4.51 -12.76 15.63
CA GLY A 187 -5.68 -12.48 14.78
C GLY A 187 -6.30 -11.09 14.98
N GLY A 188 -5.59 -10.11 15.53
CA GLY A 188 -6.05 -8.71 15.63
C GLY A 188 -6.22 -8.16 17.04
N ALA A 189 -7.08 -8.73 17.87
CA ALA A 189 -7.44 -8.15 19.17
C ALA A 189 -6.29 -8.17 20.22
N GLY A 190 -5.27 -9.00 20.02
CA GLY A 190 -4.12 -9.05 20.92
C GLY A 190 -4.45 -9.52 22.34
N PHE A 191 -5.41 -10.42 22.54
CA PHE A 191 -5.70 -10.95 23.88
C PHE A 191 -4.56 -11.89 24.37
N PRO A 192 -4.12 -11.84 25.64
CA PRO A 192 -3.06 -12.71 26.16
C PRO A 192 -3.40 -14.20 26.02
N THR A 193 -2.58 -14.95 25.28
CA THR A 193 -2.88 -16.35 24.92
C THR A 193 -2.89 -17.27 26.13
N GLY A 194 -1.89 -17.15 27.01
CA GLY A 194 -1.81 -17.97 28.23
C GLY A 194 -2.98 -17.75 29.18
N LEU A 195 -3.51 -16.53 29.28
CA LEU A 195 -4.72 -16.24 30.08
C LEU A 195 -5.97 -16.88 29.46
N LYS A 196 -6.08 -16.88 28.13
CA LYS A 196 -7.18 -17.56 27.41
C LYS A 196 -7.16 -19.07 27.67
N TRP A 197 -5.97 -19.67 27.69
CA TRP A 197 -5.79 -21.08 28.02
C TRP A 197 -6.14 -21.38 29.47
N GLU A 198 -5.71 -20.54 30.40
CA GLU A 198 -6.04 -20.66 31.83
C GLU A 198 -7.55 -20.62 32.06
N PHE A 199 -8.27 -19.67 31.45
CA PHE A 199 -9.73 -19.59 31.56
C PHE A 199 -10.42 -20.82 31.00
N THR A 200 -9.98 -21.32 29.84
CA THR A 200 -10.58 -22.52 29.22
C THR A 200 -10.29 -23.78 30.05
N LYS A 201 -9.09 -23.88 30.65
CA LYS A 201 -8.74 -24.99 31.53
C LYS A 201 -9.58 -24.97 32.81
N LYS A 202 -9.78 -23.80 33.43
CA LYS A 202 -10.54 -23.65 34.68
C LYS A 202 -12.06 -23.79 34.48
N ALA A 203 -12.56 -23.54 33.27
CA ALA A 203 -13.99 -23.64 32.99
C ALA A 203 -14.51 -25.08 33.20
N PRO A 204 -15.66 -25.24 33.89
CA PRO A 204 -16.29 -26.54 34.07
C PRO A 204 -16.86 -27.06 32.76
N GLY A 205 -16.77 -28.37 32.55
CA GLY A 205 -17.36 -29.06 31.41
C GLY A 205 -16.35 -29.84 30.57
N ASN A 206 -16.75 -31.06 30.21
CA ASN A 206 -16.07 -31.92 29.26
C ASN A 206 -17.04 -32.34 28.14
N PRO A 207 -16.55 -32.67 26.93
CA PRO A 207 -15.17 -32.46 26.47
C PRO A 207 -14.83 -30.96 26.32
N LYS A 208 -13.54 -30.63 26.20
CA LYS A 208 -13.05 -29.29 25.85
C LYS A 208 -12.52 -29.29 24.42
N TYR A 209 -12.57 -28.14 23.74
CA TYR A 209 -12.18 -28.01 22.34
C TYR A 209 -11.10 -26.95 22.10
N ILE A 210 -10.22 -27.23 21.13
CA ILE A 210 -9.36 -26.22 20.49
C ILE A 210 -9.90 -25.95 19.08
N ILE A 211 -9.98 -24.69 18.70
CA ILE A 211 -10.24 -24.29 17.32
C ILE A 211 -9.09 -23.42 16.81
N CYS A 212 -8.48 -23.84 15.70
CA CYS A 212 -7.61 -22.99 14.89
C CYS A 212 -8.49 -22.19 13.93
N ASN A 213 -8.50 -20.87 14.11
CA ASN A 213 -9.16 -19.94 13.20
C ASN A 213 -8.19 -19.59 12.05
N ALA A 214 -8.47 -20.13 10.87
CA ALA A 214 -7.77 -19.86 9.61
C ALA A 214 -8.70 -19.19 8.57
N ASP A 215 -9.67 -18.41 9.04
CA ASP A 215 -10.55 -17.59 8.21
C ASP A 215 -9.92 -16.21 7.97
N GLU A 216 -8.78 -16.19 7.28
CA GLU A 216 -8.04 -14.97 6.93
C GLU A 216 -8.75 -14.25 5.78
N GLY A 217 -9.86 -13.58 6.09
CA GLY A 217 -10.71 -12.91 5.12
C GLY A 217 -10.24 -11.52 4.68
N ASP A 218 -9.26 -10.91 5.37
CA ASP A 218 -8.82 -9.54 5.11
C ASP A 218 -8.19 -9.42 3.69
N PRO A 219 -8.70 -8.53 2.83
CA PRO A 219 -8.05 -8.17 1.57
C PRO A 219 -6.60 -7.76 1.77
N GLY A 220 -5.71 -8.37 0.99
CA GLY A 220 -4.27 -8.15 1.07
C GLY A 220 -3.56 -8.91 2.20
N ALA A 221 -4.27 -9.64 3.06
CA ALA A 221 -3.68 -10.55 4.06
C ALA A 221 -3.54 -11.97 3.48
N PHE A 222 -2.37 -12.59 3.70
CA PHE A 222 -2.07 -13.96 3.27
C PHE A 222 -0.99 -14.62 4.14
N MET A 223 -0.88 -14.20 5.40
CA MET A 223 0.12 -14.66 6.37
C MET A 223 -0.25 -16.03 6.89
N ASP A 224 -1.51 -16.20 7.31
CA ASP A 224 -2.03 -17.49 7.76
C ASP A 224 -1.98 -18.50 6.61
N ARG A 225 -2.36 -18.07 5.41
CA ARG A 225 -2.22 -18.88 4.19
C ARG A 225 -0.79 -19.38 4.01
N ALA A 226 0.19 -18.49 4.11
CA ALA A 226 1.59 -18.86 3.89
C ALA A 226 2.11 -19.86 4.93
N ILE A 227 1.65 -19.79 6.18
CA ILE A 227 1.99 -20.77 7.21
C ILE A 227 1.32 -22.10 6.93
N LEU A 228 0.02 -22.12 6.62
CA LEU A 228 -0.71 -23.37 6.35
C LEU A 228 -0.20 -24.09 5.10
N GLU A 229 0.15 -23.34 4.07
CA GLU A 229 0.69 -23.89 2.83
C GLU A 229 2.19 -24.19 2.93
N GLY A 230 2.93 -23.54 3.84
CA GLY A 230 4.40 -23.62 3.89
C GLY A 230 5.00 -24.36 5.08
N ASP A 231 4.27 -24.45 6.20
CA ASP A 231 4.68 -25.13 7.43
C ASP A 231 3.45 -25.62 8.24
N PRO A 232 2.57 -26.46 7.66
CA PRO A 232 1.32 -26.90 8.31
C PRO A 232 1.57 -27.65 9.63
N HIS A 233 2.67 -28.40 9.73
CA HIS A 233 3.02 -29.15 10.93
C HIS A 233 3.32 -28.25 12.13
N ALA A 234 3.79 -27.02 11.94
CA ALA A 234 3.97 -26.07 13.06
C ALA A 234 2.65 -25.72 13.74
N VAL A 235 1.58 -25.59 12.96
CA VAL A 235 0.23 -25.30 13.47
C VAL A 235 -0.33 -26.53 14.17
N ILE A 236 -0.15 -27.72 13.56
CA ILE A 236 -0.55 -29.00 14.17
C ILE A 236 0.16 -29.22 15.52
N GLU A 237 1.48 -29.03 15.58
CA GLU A 237 2.25 -29.14 16.83
C GLU A 237 1.76 -28.13 17.87
N GLY A 238 1.53 -26.87 17.47
CA GLY A 238 0.96 -25.85 18.35
C GLY A 238 -0.43 -26.23 18.89
N MET A 239 -1.27 -26.85 18.07
CA MET A 239 -2.60 -27.34 18.48
C MET A 239 -2.51 -28.52 19.46
N ILE A 240 -1.60 -29.46 19.24
CA ILE A 240 -1.37 -30.59 20.16
C ILE A 240 -0.95 -30.05 21.53
N ILE A 241 0.02 -29.13 21.56
CA ILE A 241 0.52 -28.50 22.79
C ILE A 241 -0.60 -27.72 23.49
N ALA A 242 -1.40 -26.94 22.75
CA ALA A 242 -2.55 -26.23 23.30
C ALA A 242 -3.60 -27.19 23.87
N GLY A 243 -3.90 -28.29 23.16
CA GLY A 243 -4.82 -29.33 23.59
C GLY A 243 -4.37 -29.99 24.89
N TYR A 244 -3.09 -30.33 24.98
CA TYR A 244 -2.49 -30.85 26.21
C TYR A 244 -2.59 -29.84 27.37
N ALA A 245 -2.31 -28.56 27.10
CA ALA A 245 -2.38 -27.50 28.10
C ALA A 245 -3.79 -27.33 28.69
N ILE A 246 -4.85 -27.37 27.86
CA ILE A 246 -6.22 -27.12 28.36
C ILE A 246 -7.01 -28.38 28.73
N GLY A 247 -6.49 -29.56 28.36
CA GLY A 247 -7.18 -30.84 28.51
C GLY A 247 -8.23 -31.10 27.42
N ALA A 248 -7.99 -30.64 26.20
CA ALA A 248 -8.85 -30.94 25.05
C ALA A 248 -8.36 -32.20 24.32
N GLN A 249 -9.32 -33.03 23.91
CA GLN A 249 -9.06 -34.26 23.14
C GLN A 249 -9.48 -34.13 21.67
N GLU A 250 -10.31 -33.15 21.36
CA GLU A 250 -10.80 -32.88 20.01
C GLU A 250 -10.53 -31.43 19.61
N SER A 251 -10.24 -31.24 18.32
CA SER A 251 -9.99 -29.92 17.76
C SER A 251 -10.47 -29.76 16.33
N TYR A 252 -10.67 -28.51 15.94
CA TYR A 252 -11.08 -28.12 14.59
C TYR A 252 -10.11 -27.10 14.01
N VAL A 253 -9.78 -27.27 12.74
CA VAL A 253 -9.16 -26.21 11.93
C VAL A 253 -10.24 -25.68 11.00
N TYR A 254 -10.66 -24.44 11.21
CA TYR A 254 -11.63 -23.78 10.33
C TYR A 254 -10.86 -23.04 9.24
N VAL A 255 -10.88 -23.56 8.02
CA VAL A 255 -10.14 -23.01 6.87
C VAL A 255 -11.13 -22.45 5.86
N ARG A 256 -10.92 -21.21 5.41
CA ARG A 256 -11.75 -20.58 4.38
C ARG A 256 -11.74 -21.37 3.06
N ALA A 257 -12.83 -21.29 2.30
CA ALA A 257 -13.01 -22.06 1.06
C ALA A 257 -12.03 -21.68 -0.05
N GLU A 258 -11.56 -20.44 -0.02
CA GLU A 258 -10.69 -19.81 -1.02
C GLU A 258 -9.23 -20.29 -0.92
N TYR A 259 -8.87 -21.09 0.09
CA TYR A 259 -7.52 -21.62 0.30
C TYR A 259 -7.44 -23.14 0.05
N PRO A 260 -7.63 -23.62 -1.20
CA PRO A 260 -7.62 -25.05 -1.51
C PRO A 260 -6.27 -25.73 -1.24
N ILE A 261 -5.15 -25.04 -1.51
CA ILE A 261 -3.79 -25.57 -1.26
C ILE A 261 -3.54 -25.72 0.25
N ALA A 262 -3.98 -24.75 1.06
CA ALA A 262 -3.86 -24.84 2.52
C ALA A 262 -4.61 -26.06 3.07
N VAL A 263 -5.84 -26.31 2.57
CA VAL A 263 -6.62 -27.51 2.92
C VAL A 263 -5.89 -28.79 2.51
N GLU A 264 -5.36 -28.85 1.28
CA GLU A 264 -4.63 -30.01 0.76
C GLU A 264 -3.40 -30.32 1.63
N HIS A 265 -2.54 -29.33 1.88
CA HIS A 265 -1.33 -29.50 2.67
C HIS A 265 -1.65 -29.85 4.14
N LEU A 266 -2.68 -29.23 4.74
CA LEU A 266 -3.15 -29.59 6.06
C LEU A 266 -3.66 -31.04 6.13
N SER A 267 -4.43 -31.48 5.14
CA SER A 267 -4.92 -32.87 5.06
C SER A 267 -3.76 -33.85 5.00
N ILE A 268 -2.76 -33.59 4.15
CA ILE A 268 -1.55 -34.42 4.05
C ILE A 268 -0.81 -34.46 5.40
N ALA A 269 -0.59 -33.30 6.02
CA ALA A 269 0.14 -33.20 7.29
C ALA A 269 -0.59 -33.90 8.45
N ILE A 270 -1.93 -33.77 8.52
CA ILE A 270 -2.75 -34.49 9.51
C ILE A 270 -2.66 -36.00 9.27
N ASP A 271 -2.76 -36.46 8.03
CA ASP A 271 -2.65 -37.89 7.71
C ASP A 271 -1.27 -38.47 8.05
N GLN A 272 -0.19 -37.72 7.78
CA GLN A 272 1.16 -38.10 8.15
C GLN A 272 1.32 -38.18 9.67
N ALA A 273 0.84 -37.17 10.40
CA ALA A 273 0.88 -37.18 11.86
C ALA A 273 0.05 -38.34 12.46
N LYS A 274 -1.12 -38.68 11.88
CA LYS A 274 -1.92 -39.86 12.26
C LYS A 274 -1.17 -41.17 12.02
N LYS A 275 -0.56 -41.32 10.85
CA LYS A 275 0.20 -42.53 10.46
C LYS A 275 1.41 -42.77 11.37
N LEU A 276 2.05 -41.71 11.84
CA LEU A 276 3.20 -41.78 12.74
C LEU A 276 2.82 -41.81 14.23
N GLY A 277 1.53 -41.69 14.60
CA GLY A 277 1.10 -41.73 16.00
C GLY A 277 1.38 -40.42 16.78
N LEU A 278 1.56 -39.30 16.08
CA LEU A 278 1.73 -37.97 16.66
C LEU A 278 0.40 -37.28 16.95
N ILE A 279 -0.69 -37.77 16.36
CA ILE A 279 -2.08 -37.46 16.72
C ILE A 279 -2.90 -38.75 16.73
N GLY A 280 -4.01 -38.76 17.46
CA GLY A 280 -4.83 -39.93 17.74
C GLY A 280 -4.79 -40.34 19.21
N LYS A 281 -4.90 -41.64 19.47
CA LYS A 281 -4.89 -42.20 20.84
C LYS A 281 -3.46 -42.42 21.34
N ASN A 282 -3.25 -42.18 22.62
CA ASN A 282 -2.02 -42.45 23.36
C ASN A 282 -0.76 -41.92 22.67
N ILE A 283 -0.73 -40.62 22.39
CA ILE A 283 0.33 -39.97 21.62
C ILE A 283 1.69 -40.24 22.28
N LEU A 284 2.63 -40.79 21.50
CA LEU A 284 3.99 -41.12 21.94
C LEU A 284 4.04 -42.02 23.19
N GLY A 285 3.02 -42.88 23.40
CA GLY A 285 2.94 -43.79 24.54
C GLY A 285 2.49 -43.14 25.85
N THR A 286 1.95 -41.93 25.79
CA THR A 286 1.36 -41.23 26.95
C THR A 286 -0.14 -41.51 27.07
N ASP A 287 -0.78 -41.11 28.17
CA ASP A 287 -2.25 -41.19 28.33
C ASP A 287 -2.99 -40.07 27.57
N PHE A 288 -2.27 -39.15 26.93
CA PHE A 288 -2.86 -38.04 26.20
C PHE A 288 -3.29 -38.46 24.79
N SER A 289 -4.52 -38.10 24.42
CA SER A 289 -5.09 -38.35 23.11
C SER A 289 -5.62 -37.05 22.52
N PHE A 290 -5.35 -36.80 21.24
CA PHE A 290 -5.75 -35.58 20.55
C PHE A 290 -6.02 -35.83 19.07
N ASP A 291 -7.19 -35.43 18.58
CA ASP A 291 -7.55 -35.51 17.16
C ASP A 291 -7.88 -34.14 16.57
N ILE A 292 -7.68 -34.03 15.25
CA ILE A 292 -7.86 -32.80 14.48
C ILE A 292 -8.80 -33.07 13.31
N LYS A 293 -9.82 -32.22 13.16
CA LYS A 293 -10.78 -32.23 12.06
C LYS A 293 -10.69 -30.92 11.27
N ILE A 294 -10.70 -31.00 9.95
CA ILE A 294 -10.76 -29.80 9.09
C ILE A 294 -12.23 -29.46 8.84
N LYS A 295 -12.63 -28.22 9.09
CA LYS A 295 -13.90 -27.65 8.66
C LYS A 295 -13.63 -26.61 7.58
N LYS A 296 -14.15 -26.84 6.38
CA LYS A 296 -14.10 -25.85 5.30
C LYS A 296 -15.19 -24.80 5.54
N GLY A 297 -14.82 -23.53 5.43
CA GLY A 297 -15.74 -22.40 5.45
C GLY A 297 -16.57 -22.33 4.16
N ALA A 298 -17.46 -21.34 4.10
CA ALA A 298 -18.41 -21.15 3.00
C ALA A 298 -18.36 -19.73 2.40
N GLY A 299 -17.21 -19.06 2.49
CA GLY A 299 -16.96 -17.75 1.88
C GLY A 299 -17.66 -16.58 2.58
N ALA A 300 -17.65 -16.53 3.91
CA ALA A 300 -18.24 -15.44 4.68
C ALA A 300 -17.20 -14.86 5.64
N PHE A 301 -16.75 -13.62 5.41
CA PHE A 301 -15.70 -12.96 6.21
C PHE A 301 -16.06 -12.86 7.70
N VAL A 302 -17.34 -12.66 8.00
CA VAL A 302 -17.81 -12.59 9.39
C VAL A 302 -17.55 -13.87 10.20
N CYS A 303 -17.35 -15.02 9.53
CA CYS A 303 -16.96 -16.27 10.19
C CYS A 303 -15.54 -16.23 10.79
N GLY A 304 -14.74 -15.18 10.52
CA GLY A 304 -13.53 -14.90 11.27
C GLY A 304 -13.80 -14.45 12.72
N GLU A 305 -15.01 -13.99 13.04
CA GLU A 305 -15.43 -13.68 14.41
C GLU A 305 -15.66 -14.98 15.20
N GLU A 306 -15.12 -15.05 16.41
CA GLU A 306 -15.04 -16.29 17.20
C GLU A 306 -16.37 -17.03 17.40
N THR A 307 -17.47 -16.32 17.62
CA THR A 307 -18.80 -16.94 17.84
C THR A 307 -19.52 -17.27 16.54
N ALA A 308 -19.31 -16.47 15.48
CA ALA A 308 -19.78 -16.78 14.14
C ALA A 308 -19.08 -18.04 13.59
N LEU A 309 -17.78 -18.17 13.83
CA LEU A 309 -16.97 -19.35 13.50
C LEU A 309 -17.55 -20.60 14.16
N ILE A 310 -17.82 -20.54 15.48
CA ILE A 310 -18.46 -21.64 16.22
C ILE A 310 -19.80 -22.00 15.59
N ALA A 311 -20.65 -21.02 15.29
CA ALA A 311 -21.95 -21.27 14.66
C ALA A 311 -21.79 -21.99 13.30
N SER A 312 -20.80 -21.62 12.50
CA SER A 312 -20.50 -22.27 11.23
C SER A 312 -20.02 -23.73 11.39
N ILE A 313 -19.18 -24.02 12.40
CA ILE A 313 -18.80 -25.40 12.74
C ILE A 313 -20.03 -26.21 13.15
N GLU A 314 -20.93 -25.63 13.95
CA GLU A 314 -22.20 -26.23 14.38
C GLU A 314 -23.21 -26.43 13.22
N GLY A 315 -22.89 -26.02 11.98
CA GLY A 315 -23.79 -26.12 10.82
C GLY A 315 -24.88 -25.05 10.78
N LYS A 316 -24.74 -23.98 11.56
CA LYS A 316 -25.65 -22.83 11.59
C LYS A 316 -25.09 -21.69 10.73
N ARG A 317 -25.92 -20.68 10.47
CA ARG A 317 -25.47 -19.43 9.85
C ARG A 317 -24.45 -18.73 10.75
N GLY A 318 -23.36 -18.22 10.16
CA GLY A 318 -22.26 -17.54 10.85
C GLY A 318 -22.63 -16.16 11.38
N MET A 319 -23.49 -16.12 12.40
CA MET A 319 -23.92 -14.87 13.05
C MET A 319 -23.31 -14.75 14.44
N PRO A 320 -22.62 -13.63 14.75
CA PRO A 320 -22.07 -13.40 16.08
C PRO A 320 -23.12 -13.48 17.19
N ARG A 321 -22.73 -14.01 18.35
CA ARG A 321 -23.56 -14.10 19.57
C ARG A 321 -23.14 -13.01 20.57
N PRO A 322 -24.09 -12.46 21.35
CA PRO A 322 -23.75 -11.58 22.46
C PRO A 322 -22.80 -12.27 23.45
N LYS A 323 -21.87 -11.48 24.01
CA LYS A 323 -20.92 -11.91 25.04
C LYS A 323 -21.21 -11.08 26.29
N PRO A 324 -21.33 -11.66 27.50
CA PRO A 324 -21.20 -13.09 27.86
C PRO A 324 -22.37 -14.00 27.41
N PRO A 325 -22.18 -15.35 27.40
CA PRO A 325 -20.97 -16.08 27.80
C PRO A 325 -19.84 -16.04 26.76
N PHE A 326 -18.59 -16.08 27.23
CA PHE A 326 -17.42 -16.14 26.34
C PHE A 326 -17.13 -17.57 25.87
N PRO A 327 -16.55 -17.78 24.67
CA PRO A 327 -16.25 -19.13 24.15
C PRO A 327 -15.38 -20.00 25.07
N ALA A 328 -14.46 -19.38 25.82
CA ALA A 328 -13.61 -20.08 26.80
C ALA A 328 -14.42 -20.75 27.93
N GLN A 329 -15.64 -20.26 28.21
CA GLN A 329 -16.56 -20.83 29.20
C GLN A 329 -17.61 -21.72 28.53
N SER A 330 -18.27 -21.21 27.49
CA SER A 330 -19.32 -21.91 26.74
C SER A 330 -19.23 -21.52 25.26
N GLY A 331 -18.63 -22.39 24.46
CA GLY A 331 -18.37 -22.20 23.04
C GLY A 331 -19.01 -23.28 22.19
N LEU A 332 -18.20 -24.09 21.52
CA LEU A 332 -18.65 -25.15 20.62
C LEU A 332 -19.53 -26.16 21.35
N TRP A 333 -20.78 -26.29 20.91
CA TRP A 333 -21.82 -27.12 21.55
C TRP A 333 -22.00 -26.83 23.05
N GLY A 334 -21.81 -25.57 23.44
CA GLY A 334 -21.93 -25.12 24.83
C GLY A 334 -20.80 -25.57 25.75
N LYS A 335 -19.71 -26.12 25.21
CA LYS A 335 -18.55 -26.62 25.98
C LYS A 335 -17.38 -25.61 25.99
N PRO A 336 -16.48 -25.65 26.99
CA PRO A 336 -15.32 -24.77 27.02
C PRO A 336 -14.46 -24.92 25.76
N THR A 337 -14.26 -23.82 25.05
CA THR A 337 -13.62 -23.83 23.73
C THR A 337 -12.58 -22.72 23.63
N CYS A 338 -11.32 -23.09 23.38
CA CYS A 338 -10.27 -22.12 23.10
C CYS A 338 -10.10 -21.92 21.60
N ILE A 339 -10.19 -20.68 21.15
CA ILE A 339 -10.01 -20.31 19.74
C ILE A 339 -8.71 -19.50 19.60
N ASN A 340 -7.79 -19.96 18.77
CA ASN A 340 -6.55 -19.28 18.46
C ASN A 340 -6.36 -19.17 16.94
N ASN A 341 -5.77 -18.06 16.49
CA ASN A 341 -5.41 -17.87 15.08
C ASN A 341 -4.18 -18.72 14.70
N VAL A 342 -4.03 -19.03 13.41
CA VAL A 342 -2.91 -19.81 12.84
C VAL A 342 -1.54 -19.32 13.32
N GLU A 343 -1.23 -18.04 13.11
CA GLU A 343 0.05 -17.44 13.52
C GLU A 343 0.28 -17.56 15.05
N THR A 344 -0.79 -17.48 15.85
CA THR A 344 -0.69 -17.66 17.30
C THR A 344 -0.23 -19.09 17.66
N LEU A 345 -0.80 -20.09 17.01
CA LEU A 345 -0.45 -21.50 17.23
C LEU A 345 0.94 -21.84 16.70
N ALA A 346 1.35 -21.26 15.57
CA ALA A 346 2.68 -21.47 14.99
C ALA A 346 3.83 -20.90 15.87
N ASN A 347 3.54 -19.96 16.76
CA ASN A 347 4.51 -19.47 17.76
C ASN A 347 4.76 -20.47 18.90
N ILE A 348 3.77 -21.32 19.23
CA ILE A 348 3.81 -22.17 20.43
C ILE A 348 5.01 -23.15 20.42
N PRO A 349 5.31 -23.90 19.34
CA PRO A 349 6.45 -24.80 19.33
C PRO A 349 7.78 -24.09 19.59
N TYR A 350 7.94 -22.87 19.06
CA TYR A 350 9.16 -22.08 19.27
C TYR A 350 9.31 -21.64 20.73
N ILE A 351 8.24 -21.15 21.34
CA ILE A 351 8.22 -20.71 22.74
C ILE A 351 8.56 -21.87 23.67
N VAL A 352 7.96 -23.04 23.47
CA VAL A 352 8.24 -24.23 24.31
C VAL A 352 9.69 -24.70 24.16
N LEU A 353 10.20 -24.70 22.93
CA LEU A 353 11.55 -25.17 22.63
C LEU A 353 12.62 -24.23 23.18
N LYS A 354 12.51 -22.93 22.90
CA LYS A 354 13.53 -21.91 23.27
C LYS A 354 13.32 -21.30 24.65
N GLY A 355 12.11 -21.38 25.18
CA GLY A 355 11.71 -20.80 26.46
C GLY A 355 11.10 -19.41 26.33
N ALA A 356 10.20 -19.10 27.27
CA ALA A 356 9.44 -17.87 27.37
C ALA A 356 10.33 -16.62 27.47
N LYS A 357 11.44 -16.72 28.23
CA LYS A 357 12.39 -15.60 28.42
C LYS A 357 12.98 -15.15 27.09
N GLU A 358 13.41 -16.09 26.24
CA GLU A 358 14.02 -15.76 24.95
C GLU A 358 13.01 -15.13 24.00
N PHE A 359 11.77 -15.63 23.98
CA PHE A 359 10.69 -15.01 23.20
C PHE A 359 10.34 -13.60 23.70
N ALA A 360 10.31 -13.39 25.02
CA ALA A 360 9.95 -12.11 25.64
C ALA A 360 11.02 -11.01 25.52
N ARG A 361 12.26 -11.36 25.12
CA ARG A 361 13.31 -10.40 24.76
C ARG A 361 13.02 -9.66 23.45
N ILE A 362 12.16 -10.23 22.61
CA ILE A 362 11.82 -9.71 21.29
C ILE A 362 10.53 -8.91 21.40
N GLY A 363 10.47 -7.76 20.74
CA GLY A 363 9.30 -6.89 20.73
C GLY A 363 9.38 -5.74 21.75
N THR A 364 8.24 -5.13 22.07
CA THR A 364 8.15 -4.03 23.04
C THR A 364 7.96 -4.55 24.47
N GLU A 365 7.89 -3.65 25.46
CA GLU A 365 7.62 -4.03 26.85
C GLU A 365 6.29 -4.79 26.99
N LYS A 366 5.22 -4.29 26.35
CA LYS A 366 3.86 -4.83 26.44
C LYS A 366 3.49 -5.84 25.36
N SER A 367 4.23 -5.87 24.25
CA SER A 367 3.89 -6.69 23.08
C SER A 367 5.11 -7.47 22.60
N LYS A 368 5.16 -8.74 22.97
CA LYS A 368 6.33 -9.63 22.76
C LYS A 368 6.29 -10.37 21.43
N GLY A 369 7.46 -10.82 20.99
CA GLY A 369 7.70 -11.63 19.79
C GLY A 369 7.68 -10.83 18.48
N THR A 370 7.54 -11.58 17.40
CA THR A 370 7.44 -11.06 16.03
C THR A 370 5.98 -11.03 15.56
N LYS A 371 5.74 -10.27 14.48
CA LYS A 371 4.49 -10.24 13.73
C LYS A 371 4.82 -10.29 12.24
N ILE A 372 4.02 -11.05 11.49
CA ILE A 372 4.10 -11.06 10.02
C ILE A 372 3.19 -9.95 9.49
N PHE A 373 3.68 -9.22 8.49
CA PHE A 373 2.90 -8.27 7.70
C PHE A 373 2.88 -8.70 6.23
N ALA A 374 1.70 -8.65 5.63
CA ALA A 374 1.53 -8.80 4.19
C ALA A 374 1.59 -7.41 3.55
N LEU A 375 2.75 -7.07 2.99
CA LEU A 375 3.03 -5.77 2.40
C LEU A 375 2.55 -5.74 0.93
N ALA A 376 1.57 -4.90 0.65
CA ALA A 376 0.90 -4.76 -0.63
C ALA A 376 0.64 -3.29 -0.99
N GLY A 377 0.05 -3.04 -2.16
CA GLY A 377 -0.27 -1.70 -2.64
C GLY A 377 0.88 -1.05 -3.44
N LYS A 378 1.01 0.27 -3.34
CA LYS A 378 1.97 1.09 -4.08
C LYS A 378 3.35 1.07 -3.42
N VAL A 379 4.02 -0.08 -3.46
CA VAL A 379 5.35 -0.31 -2.87
C VAL A 379 6.20 -1.20 -3.79
N LYS A 380 7.52 -0.94 -3.88
CA LYS A 380 8.40 -1.64 -4.84
C LYS A 380 8.55 -3.14 -4.54
N ASN A 381 8.73 -3.48 -3.27
CA ASN A 381 8.98 -4.85 -2.81
C ASN A 381 7.77 -5.37 -2.03
N THR A 382 6.77 -5.89 -2.74
CA THR A 382 5.61 -6.57 -2.13
C THR A 382 5.96 -7.96 -1.62
N GLY A 383 5.28 -8.41 -0.55
CA GLY A 383 5.59 -9.70 0.05
C GLY A 383 5.16 -9.92 1.50
N LEU A 384 5.71 -10.96 2.13
CA LEU A 384 5.60 -11.23 3.56
C LEU A 384 6.85 -10.75 4.29
N VAL A 385 6.61 -9.97 5.34
CA VAL A 385 7.64 -9.33 6.15
C VAL A 385 7.42 -9.70 7.60
N GLU A 386 8.31 -10.51 8.17
CA GLU A 386 8.27 -10.83 9.60
C GLU A 386 9.26 -9.96 10.36
N VAL A 387 8.75 -9.13 11.28
CA VAL A 387 9.56 -8.19 12.07
C VAL A 387 9.21 -8.25 13.55
N PRO A 388 10.14 -7.87 14.44
CA PRO A 388 9.83 -7.66 15.85
C PRO A 388 8.71 -6.64 16.03
N ILE A 389 7.78 -6.89 16.95
CA ILE A 389 6.74 -5.93 17.27
C ILE A 389 7.37 -4.64 17.82
N GLY A 390 6.88 -3.48 17.38
CA GLY A 390 7.48 -2.18 17.68
C GLY A 390 8.46 -1.67 16.62
N THR A 391 8.77 -2.46 15.59
CA THR A 391 9.44 -1.96 14.38
C THR A 391 8.63 -0.81 13.79
N SER A 392 9.27 0.27 13.32
CA SER A 392 8.56 1.43 12.77
C SER A 392 7.97 1.17 11.39
N LEU A 393 6.92 1.91 11.02
CA LEU A 393 6.34 1.87 9.67
C LEU A 393 7.38 2.25 8.61
N ARG A 394 8.26 3.22 8.91
CA ARG A 394 9.36 3.62 8.03
C ARG A 394 10.23 2.42 7.66
N LYS A 395 10.67 1.65 8.65
CA LYS A 395 11.53 0.49 8.40
C LYS A 395 10.83 -0.56 7.54
N VAL A 396 9.55 -0.86 7.81
CA VAL A 396 8.80 -1.85 7.02
C VAL A 396 8.56 -1.36 5.58
N VAL A 397 8.14 -0.11 5.40
CA VAL A 397 7.75 0.42 4.08
C VAL A 397 8.95 0.80 3.22
N PHE A 398 9.97 1.44 3.80
CA PHE A 398 11.11 1.98 3.05
C PHE A 398 12.30 1.02 3.03
N ASP A 399 12.75 0.52 4.19
CA ASP A 399 13.96 -0.32 4.24
C ASP A 399 13.70 -1.71 3.66
N ILE A 400 12.55 -2.32 4.01
CA ILE A 400 12.16 -3.65 3.52
C ILE A 400 11.38 -3.54 2.20
N GLY A 401 10.35 -2.67 2.18
CA GLY A 401 9.47 -2.46 1.02
C GLY A 401 10.07 -1.65 -0.14
N GLY A 402 11.17 -0.92 0.07
CA GLY A 402 11.79 -0.09 -0.96
C GLY A 402 11.03 1.21 -1.28
N GLY A 403 9.99 1.54 -0.51
CA GLY A 403 9.17 2.72 -0.66
C GLY A 403 8.20 2.69 -1.87
N PRO A 404 7.51 3.82 -2.13
CA PRO A 404 6.64 3.98 -3.29
C PRO A 404 7.39 3.84 -4.63
N PRO A 405 6.68 3.58 -5.74
CA PRO A 405 7.25 3.58 -7.08
C PRO A 405 8.04 4.86 -7.42
N GLU A 406 8.88 4.80 -8.45
CA GLU A 406 9.73 5.94 -8.84
C GLU A 406 8.88 7.17 -9.21
N GLY A 407 9.32 8.36 -8.76
CA GLY A 407 8.59 9.61 -8.96
C GLY A 407 7.33 9.79 -8.08
N ARG A 408 6.98 8.82 -7.22
CA ARG A 408 5.83 8.88 -6.32
C ARG A 408 6.21 9.25 -4.89
N LYS A 409 5.24 9.78 -4.15
CA LYS A 409 5.38 10.10 -2.73
C LYS A 409 4.51 9.20 -1.87
N PHE A 410 5.02 8.81 -0.71
CA PHE A 410 4.23 8.06 0.26
C PHE A 410 3.14 8.98 0.80
N LYS A 411 1.90 8.49 0.83
CA LYS A 411 0.76 9.26 1.34
C LYS A 411 0.24 8.69 2.64
N ALA A 412 -0.08 7.40 2.61
CA ALA A 412 -0.65 6.70 3.75
C ALA A 412 -0.38 5.19 3.67
N VAL A 413 -0.64 4.50 4.77
CA VAL A 413 -0.71 3.05 4.82
C VAL A 413 -1.98 2.63 5.56
N GLN A 414 -2.78 1.76 4.95
CA GLN A 414 -3.89 1.11 5.65
C GLN A 414 -3.34 -0.12 6.37
N ILE A 415 -3.57 -0.18 7.68
CA ILE A 415 -3.21 -1.33 8.51
C ILE A 415 -4.41 -1.82 9.30
N GLY A 416 -4.53 -3.15 9.40
CA GLY A 416 -5.60 -3.80 10.14
C GLY A 416 -6.77 -4.30 9.26
N GLY A 417 -6.54 -4.49 7.96
CA GLY A 417 -7.56 -4.95 7.02
C GLY A 417 -8.59 -3.87 6.66
N PRO A 418 -9.77 -4.26 6.15
CA PRO A 418 -10.84 -3.35 5.73
C PRO A 418 -11.43 -2.54 6.87
N SER A 419 -11.38 -3.06 8.09
CA SER A 419 -11.84 -2.37 9.28
C SER A 419 -10.69 -1.68 10.06
N GLY A 420 -9.51 -1.61 9.42
CA GLY A 420 -8.34 -0.90 9.89
C GLY A 420 -8.43 0.63 9.73
N GLY A 421 -7.31 1.31 9.95
CA GLY A 421 -7.20 2.77 9.78
C GLY A 421 -6.08 3.16 8.82
N CYS A 422 -6.25 4.32 8.16
CA CYS A 422 -5.26 4.94 7.29
C CYS A 422 -4.28 5.78 8.12
N ILE A 423 -3.00 5.41 8.10
CA ILE A 423 -1.94 6.12 8.84
C ILE A 423 -1.16 7.02 7.86
N PRO A 424 -1.16 8.36 8.04
CA PRO A 424 -0.47 9.29 7.16
C PRO A 424 1.05 9.33 7.37
N GLU A 425 1.77 9.94 6.42
CA GLU A 425 3.23 10.11 6.41
C GLU A 425 3.83 10.61 7.73
N ARG A 426 3.16 11.54 8.42
CA ARG A 426 3.64 12.11 9.70
C ARG A 426 3.81 11.09 10.84
N TYR A 427 3.27 9.88 10.70
CA TYR A 427 3.41 8.79 11.68
C TYR A 427 4.30 7.65 11.16
N LEU A 428 5.13 7.85 10.14
CA LEU A 428 6.05 6.81 9.64
C LEU A 428 6.99 6.26 10.73
N ASP A 429 7.37 7.10 11.69
CA ASP A 429 8.27 6.69 12.78
C ASP A 429 7.52 6.08 13.98
N LEU A 430 6.19 5.93 13.88
CA LEU A 430 5.37 5.27 14.90
C LEU A 430 5.77 3.79 15.02
N PRO A 431 6.06 3.28 16.22
CA PRO A 431 6.29 1.86 16.44
C PRO A 431 5.01 1.06 16.18
N ILE A 432 5.13 -0.04 15.43
CA ILE A 432 3.99 -0.91 15.11
C ILE A 432 3.75 -1.86 16.28
N ASP A 433 2.96 -1.41 17.25
CA ASP A 433 2.45 -2.23 18.36
C ASP A 433 0.95 -1.95 18.60
N TYR A 434 0.28 -2.85 19.35
CA TYR A 434 -1.17 -2.78 19.54
C TYR A 434 -1.65 -1.46 20.17
N ASP A 435 -0.89 -0.89 21.10
CA ASP A 435 -1.30 0.30 21.85
C ASP A 435 -1.02 1.57 21.05
N SER A 436 0.13 1.61 20.36
CA SER A 436 0.54 2.74 19.50
C SER A 436 -0.39 2.91 18.29
N LEU A 437 -0.75 1.81 17.61
CA LEU A 437 -1.68 1.87 16.47
C LEU A 437 -3.07 2.38 16.86
N LYS A 438 -3.57 1.95 18.03
CA LYS A 438 -4.88 2.38 18.53
C LYS A 438 -4.98 3.89 18.73
N LYS A 439 -3.87 4.54 19.11
CA LYS A 439 -3.82 6.01 19.30
C LYS A 439 -3.99 6.80 18.01
N VAL A 440 -3.63 6.22 16.86
CA VAL A 440 -3.76 6.84 15.53
C VAL A 440 -4.98 6.33 14.76
N GLY A 441 -5.97 5.75 15.46
CA GLY A 441 -7.21 5.27 14.84
C GLY A 441 -7.05 4.02 13.97
N ALA A 442 -5.94 3.30 14.11
CA ALA A 442 -5.67 2.05 13.40
C ALA A 442 -5.62 0.86 14.36
N ILE A 443 -5.56 -0.35 13.83
CA ILE A 443 -5.43 -1.59 14.61
C ILE A 443 -4.39 -2.49 13.94
N MET A 444 -3.82 -3.42 14.72
CA MET A 444 -2.89 -4.42 14.18
C MET A 444 -3.58 -5.34 13.15
N GLY A 445 -4.82 -5.74 13.45
CA GLY A 445 -5.61 -6.69 12.65
C GLY A 445 -4.85 -7.99 12.35
N SER A 446 -5.13 -8.61 11.21
CA SER A 446 -4.42 -9.80 10.73
C SER A 446 -2.96 -9.50 10.39
N GLY A 447 -2.60 -8.27 10.03
CA GLY A 447 -1.26 -7.88 9.56
C GLY A 447 -1.19 -7.49 8.07
N GLY A 448 -2.33 -7.36 7.38
CA GLY A 448 -2.38 -6.73 6.05
C GLY A 448 -1.95 -5.26 6.11
N MET A 449 -1.04 -4.86 5.21
CA MET A 449 -0.47 -3.51 5.12
C MET A 449 -0.52 -3.02 3.67
N VAL A 450 -1.46 -2.13 3.36
CA VAL A 450 -1.66 -1.59 2.01
C VAL A 450 -1.07 -0.19 1.92
N VAL A 451 0.07 -0.07 1.22
CA VAL A 451 0.77 1.20 1.00
C VAL A 451 0.09 2.01 -0.10
N MET A 452 -0.04 3.31 0.12
CA MET A 452 -0.70 4.25 -0.78
C MET A 452 0.24 5.41 -1.11
N ASP A 453 0.21 5.85 -2.36
CA ASP A 453 0.96 7.00 -2.84
C ASP A 453 0.06 8.23 -3.07
N ASP A 454 0.65 9.30 -3.60
CA ASP A 454 -0.02 10.57 -3.92
C ASP A 454 -1.06 10.46 -5.05
N ASN A 455 -1.21 9.29 -5.68
CA ASN A 455 -2.24 8.97 -6.67
C ASN A 455 -3.44 8.22 -6.09
N THR A 456 -3.45 7.91 -4.80
CA THR A 456 -4.58 7.25 -4.16
C THR A 456 -5.56 8.26 -3.58
N CYS A 457 -6.84 8.22 -3.95
CA CYS A 457 -7.89 9.05 -3.35
C CYS A 457 -8.34 8.49 -1.99
N MET A 458 -8.25 9.29 -0.91
CA MET A 458 -8.61 8.78 0.42
C MET A 458 -10.11 8.63 0.64
N VAL A 459 -10.92 9.42 -0.08
CA VAL A 459 -12.38 9.27 -0.08
C VAL A 459 -12.79 7.93 -0.71
N ASP A 460 -12.17 7.59 -1.85
CA ASP A 460 -12.43 6.33 -2.55
C ASP A 460 -11.89 5.12 -1.77
N VAL A 461 -10.73 5.26 -1.10
CA VAL A 461 -10.24 4.23 -0.17
C VAL A 461 -11.24 3.93 0.94
N ALA A 462 -11.79 4.97 1.57
CA ALA A 462 -12.83 4.80 2.59
C ALA A 462 -14.09 4.15 2.01
N ARG A 463 -14.52 4.54 0.80
CA ARG A 463 -15.64 3.94 0.07
C ARG A 463 -15.40 2.45 -0.19
N PHE A 464 -14.26 2.09 -0.76
CA PHE A 464 -13.88 0.73 -1.12
C PHE A 464 -13.87 -0.22 0.08
N PHE A 465 -13.21 0.17 1.17
CA PHE A 465 -13.18 -0.70 2.35
C PHE A 465 -14.54 -0.81 3.05
N LEU A 466 -15.34 0.25 3.02
CA LEU A 466 -16.68 0.22 3.58
C LEU A 466 -17.65 -0.62 2.73
N GLU A 467 -17.50 -0.59 1.40
CA GLU A 467 -18.22 -1.47 0.47
C GLU A 467 -17.97 -2.94 0.81
N PHE A 468 -16.70 -3.33 0.97
CA PHE A 468 -16.33 -4.66 1.43
C PHE A 468 -17.00 -5.03 2.77
N VAL A 469 -16.92 -4.15 3.78
CA VAL A 469 -17.51 -4.44 5.10
C VAL A 469 -19.05 -4.52 5.04
N GLN A 470 -19.68 -3.75 4.15
CA GLN A 470 -21.12 -3.78 3.94
C GLN A 470 -21.56 -5.13 3.35
N ASP A 471 -20.83 -5.63 2.34
CA ASP A 471 -21.11 -6.93 1.71
C ASP A 471 -20.89 -8.09 2.68
N GLU A 472 -19.92 -7.96 3.57
CA GLU A 472 -19.58 -8.97 4.58
C GLU A 472 -20.41 -8.87 5.88
N SER A 473 -21.37 -7.95 5.93
CA SER A 473 -22.24 -7.81 7.09
C SER A 473 -23.13 -9.05 7.27
N CYS A 474 -23.09 -9.67 8.45
CA CYS A 474 -24.03 -10.75 8.78
C CYS A 474 -25.51 -10.30 8.85
N GLY A 475 -25.77 -8.99 8.83
CA GLY A 475 -27.12 -8.41 8.83
C GLY A 475 -27.83 -8.38 10.19
N LYS A 476 -27.18 -8.79 11.28
CA LYS A 476 -27.84 -8.95 12.60
C LYS A 476 -28.14 -7.64 13.32
N CYS A 477 -27.18 -6.73 13.45
CA CYS A 477 -27.37 -5.46 14.14
C CYS A 477 -27.70 -4.34 13.15
N VAL A 478 -28.68 -3.50 13.48
CA VAL A 478 -29.11 -2.36 12.65
C VAL A 478 -27.97 -1.37 12.37
N PRO A 479 -27.13 -0.97 13.37
CA PRO A 479 -26.04 -0.02 13.13
C PRO A 479 -25.06 -0.51 12.06
N CYS A 480 -24.66 -1.79 12.10
CA CYS A 480 -23.84 -2.34 11.02
C CYS A 480 -24.65 -2.42 9.72
N ARG A 481 -25.71 -3.24 9.65
CA ARG A 481 -26.43 -3.52 8.39
C ARG A 481 -26.90 -2.28 7.63
N VAL A 482 -27.42 -1.29 8.34
CA VAL A 482 -28.02 -0.07 7.76
C VAL A 482 -27.07 1.11 7.84
N GLY A 483 -26.35 1.28 8.95
CA GLY A 483 -25.46 2.42 9.13
C GLY A 483 -24.27 2.39 8.18
N THR A 484 -23.62 1.23 7.95
CA THR A 484 -22.55 1.15 6.95
C THR A 484 -23.06 1.39 5.53
N ARG A 485 -24.31 0.97 5.22
CA ARG A 485 -24.95 1.27 3.93
C ARG A 485 -25.17 2.76 3.72
N ARG A 486 -25.67 3.48 4.74
CA ARG A 486 -25.87 4.93 4.67
C ARG A 486 -24.54 5.69 4.52
N MET A 487 -23.49 5.27 5.23
CA MET A 487 -22.15 5.83 5.04
C MET A 487 -21.63 5.58 3.61
N LEU A 488 -21.83 4.38 3.06
CA LEU A 488 -21.41 4.03 1.71
C LEU A 488 -22.14 4.85 0.64
N GLU A 489 -23.46 5.06 0.80
CA GLU A 489 -24.26 5.91 -0.08
C GLU A 489 -23.71 7.35 -0.11
N ILE A 490 -23.35 7.91 1.05
CA ILE A 490 -22.76 9.25 1.14
C ILE A 490 -21.38 9.29 0.47
N LEU A 491 -20.48 8.35 0.80
CA LEU A 491 -19.15 8.30 0.19
C LEU A 491 -19.23 8.14 -1.33
N THR A 492 -20.14 7.32 -1.82
CA THR A 492 -20.39 7.13 -3.26
C THR A 492 -20.82 8.43 -3.93
N ARG A 493 -21.78 9.17 -3.33
CA ARG A 493 -22.17 10.50 -3.80
C ARG A 493 -20.97 11.45 -3.86
N ILE A 494 -20.14 11.50 -2.82
CA ILE A 494 -18.95 12.35 -2.79
C ILE A 494 -17.99 11.99 -3.94
N THR A 495 -17.70 10.70 -4.15
CA THR A 495 -16.83 10.25 -5.25
C THR A 495 -17.39 10.53 -6.64
N ARG A 496 -18.71 10.70 -6.77
CA ARG A 496 -19.40 11.08 -8.01
C ARG A 496 -19.54 12.59 -8.22
N GLY A 497 -19.07 13.42 -7.29
CA GLY A 497 -19.29 14.86 -7.32
C GLY A 497 -20.70 15.30 -6.91
N GLU A 498 -21.51 14.40 -6.37
CA GLU A 498 -22.86 14.66 -5.85
C GLU A 498 -22.86 14.88 -4.32
N GLY A 499 -21.67 15.09 -3.75
CA GLY A 499 -21.48 15.40 -2.33
C GLY A 499 -22.07 16.77 -1.95
N LYS A 500 -22.52 16.87 -0.69
CA LYS A 500 -23.11 18.06 -0.07
C LYS A 500 -22.28 18.48 1.16
N PRO A 501 -22.26 19.78 1.53
CA PRO A 501 -21.51 20.24 2.71
C PRO A 501 -21.87 19.52 4.01
N GLU A 502 -23.13 19.10 4.17
CA GLU A 502 -23.64 18.40 5.36
C GLU A 502 -23.19 16.93 5.43
N ASP A 503 -22.67 16.37 4.34
CA ASP A 503 -22.27 14.95 4.29
C ASP A 503 -21.11 14.64 5.23
N ILE A 504 -20.15 15.57 5.38
CA ILE A 504 -19.00 15.39 6.26
C ILE A 504 -19.44 15.24 7.73
N PRO A 505 -20.14 16.20 8.35
CA PRO A 505 -20.57 16.05 9.74
C PRO A 505 -21.52 14.87 9.94
N LEU A 506 -22.40 14.60 8.97
CA LEU A 506 -23.29 13.44 9.02
C LEU A 506 -22.52 12.10 8.99
N LEU A 507 -21.48 11.98 8.16
CA LEU A 507 -20.59 10.83 8.15
C LEU A 507 -19.86 10.65 9.48
N GLU A 508 -19.35 11.73 10.08
CA GLU A 508 -18.65 11.69 11.37
C GLU A 508 -19.57 11.21 12.50
N GLU A 509 -20.82 11.68 12.54
CA GLU A 509 -21.83 11.24 13.51
C GLU A 509 -22.21 9.78 13.31
N LEU A 510 -22.58 9.41 12.08
CA LEU A 510 -23.02 8.06 11.75
C LEU A 510 -21.91 7.04 12.02
N ALA A 511 -20.66 7.36 11.70
CA ALA A 511 -19.51 6.51 11.97
C ALA A 511 -19.33 6.22 13.46
N LYS A 512 -19.56 7.21 14.34
CA LYS A 512 -19.50 7.01 15.80
C LYS A 512 -20.65 6.11 16.28
N VAL A 513 -21.87 6.33 15.79
CA VAL A 513 -23.03 5.48 16.15
C VAL A 513 -22.81 4.03 15.75
N VAL A 514 -22.31 3.78 14.53
CA VAL A 514 -22.01 2.42 14.07
C VAL A 514 -20.94 1.76 14.93
N LYS A 515 -19.91 2.51 15.31
CA LYS A 515 -18.82 2.05 16.17
C LYS A 515 -19.30 1.65 17.55
N ASP A 516 -20.12 2.50 18.20
CA ASP A 516 -20.52 2.32 19.59
C ASP A 516 -21.67 1.31 19.75
N ALA A 517 -22.60 1.26 18.79
CA ALA A 517 -23.82 0.44 18.89
C ALA A 517 -23.74 -0.93 18.18
N SER A 518 -22.59 -1.27 17.57
CA SER A 518 -22.41 -2.56 16.90
C SER A 518 -22.10 -3.70 17.86
N LEU A 519 -22.76 -4.85 17.63
CA LEU A 519 -22.64 -6.04 18.48
C LEU A 519 -21.25 -6.69 18.47
N CYS A 520 -20.57 -6.69 17.32
CA CYS A 520 -19.34 -7.44 17.11
C CYS A 520 -18.21 -6.55 16.57
N GLY A 521 -16.98 -7.08 16.62
CA GLY A 521 -15.78 -6.35 16.21
C GLY A 521 -15.83 -5.80 14.79
N LEU A 522 -16.46 -6.52 13.83
CA LEU A 522 -16.62 -6.05 12.45
C LEU A 522 -17.36 -4.71 12.42
N GLY A 523 -18.58 -4.65 12.96
CA GLY A 523 -19.36 -3.41 12.98
C GLY A 523 -18.71 -2.31 13.81
N GLN A 524 -18.05 -2.65 14.92
CA GLN A 524 -17.36 -1.66 15.77
C GLN A 524 -16.16 -1.02 15.08
N THR A 525 -15.51 -1.74 14.16
CA THR A 525 -14.30 -1.27 13.45
C THR A 525 -14.57 -0.86 12.01
N ALA A 526 -15.73 -1.21 11.44
CA ALA A 526 -16.17 -0.82 10.10
C ALA A 526 -15.98 0.68 9.78
N PRO A 527 -16.22 1.62 10.71
CA PRO A 527 -16.08 3.05 10.42
C PRO A 527 -14.63 3.57 10.52
N ASN A 528 -13.65 2.75 10.93
CA ASN A 528 -12.28 3.22 11.13
C ASN A 528 -11.61 3.80 9.86
N PRO A 529 -11.77 3.20 8.64
CA PRO A 529 -11.25 3.82 7.43
C PRO A 529 -11.84 5.21 7.23
N VAL A 530 -13.16 5.35 7.38
CA VAL A 530 -13.89 6.62 7.25
C VAL A 530 -13.42 7.65 8.28
N LEU A 531 -13.34 7.27 9.56
CA LEU A 531 -12.92 8.17 10.64
C LEU A 531 -11.46 8.62 10.49
N SER A 532 -10.58 7.71 10.10
CA SER A 532 -9.15 8.03 9.91
C SER A 532 -8.93 8.93 8.70
N THR A 533 -9.62 8.69 7.58
CA THR A 533 -9.51 9.55 6.39
C THR A 533 -10.15 10.92 6.60
N LEU A 534 -11.28 11.02 7.31
CA LEU A 534 -11.86 12.30 7.71
C LEU A 534 -10.95 13.09 8.66
N SER A 535 -10.24 12.40 9.55
CA SER A 535 -9.33 13.05 10.51
C SER A 535 -8.06 13.57 9.86
N TYR A 536 -7.55 12.88 8.84
CA TYR A 536 -6.21 13.12 8.29
C TYR A 536 -6.20 13.72 6.88
N PHE A 537 -7.28 13.54 6.12
CA PHE A 537 -7.39 13.91 4.70
C PHE A 537 -8.72 14.62 4.40
N LYS A 538 -9.25 15.37 5.38
CA LYS A 538 -10.52 16.12 5.26
C LYS A 538 -10.57 17.05 4.03
N ASP A 539 -9.43 17.61 3.65
CA ASP A 539 -9.32 18.51 2.50
C ASP A 539 -9.64 17.79 1.18
N GLU A 540 -9.41 16.48 1.07
CA GLU A 540 -9.85 15.72 -0.10
C GLU A 540 -11.37 15.61 -0.17
N TYR A 541 -12.05 15.43 0.96
CA TYR A 541 -13.51 15.43 1.01
C TYR A 541 -14.07 16.78 0.56
N ARG A 542 -13.48 17.88 1.03
CA ARG A 542 -13.85 19.24 0.62
C ARG A 542 -13.63 19.46 -0.87
N ALA A 543 -12.49 19.08 -1.42
CA ALA A 543 -12.22 19.19 -2.86
C ALA A 543 -13.26 18.44 -3.73
N HIS A 544 -13.72 17.26 -3.28
CA HIS A 544 -14.76 16.52 -3.99
C HIS A 544 -16.14 17.21 -3.90
N ILE A 545 -16.48 17.78 -2.75
CA ILE A 545 -17.78 18.39 -2.49
C ILE A 545 -17.88 19.78 -3.12
N GLU A 546 -16.89 20.65 -2.86
CA GLU A 546 -16.89 22.07 -3.17
C GLU A 546 -16.37 22.32 -4.59
N ASP A 547 -15.21 21.76 -4.94
CA ASP A 547 -14.53 22.04 -6.22
C ASP A 547 -14.91 21.07 -7.34
N LYS A 548 -15.66 20.00 -7.01
CA LYS A 548 -15.92 18.86 -7.90
C LYS A 548 -14.63 18.33 -8.51
N PHE A 549 -13.62 18.18 -7.67
CA PHE A 549 -12.25 17.88 -8.06
C PHE A 549 -11.68 16.74 -7.22
N CYS A 550 -10.98 15.82 -7.87
CA CYS A 550 -10.27 14.73 -7.19
C CYS A 550 -8.76 14.98 -7.21
N PRO A 551 -8.11 15.39 -6.10
CA PRO A 551 -6.67 15.66 -6.09
C PRO A 551 -5.80 14.48 -6.54
N ALA A 552 -6.26 13.26 -6.24
CA ALA A 552 -5.59 12.03 -6.64
C ALA A 552 -5.75 11.72 -8.14
N GLY A 553 -6.86 12.14 -8.77
CA GLY A 553 -7.20 11.83 -10.16
C GLY A 553 -7.73 10.42 -10.38
N THR A 554 -8.40 9.85 -9.39
CA THR A 554 -8.91 8.46 -9.39
C THR A 554 -10.42 8.37 -9.65
N CYS A 555 -11.20 9.29 -9.07
CA CYS A 555 -12.66 9.28 -9.16
C CYS A 555 -13.14 9.74 -10.55
N GLU A 556 -13.36 8.80 -11.46
CA GLU A 556 -13.58 9.08 -12.89
C GLU A 556 -14.79 9.99 -13.17
N GLU A 557 -15.85 9.93 -12.37
CA GLU A 557 -17.05 10.76 -12.57
C GLU A 557 -16.81 12.27 -12.33
N LEU A 558 -15.68 12.64 -11.70
CA LEU A 558 -15.33 14.04 -11.43
C LEU A 558 -14.59 14.74 -12.58
N PHE A 559 -14.10 14.00 -13.58
CA PHE A 559 -13.28 14.58 -14.65
C PHE A 559 -13.33 13.75 -15.94
N VAL A 560 -13.09 14.38 -17.09
CA VAL A 560 -13.02 13.65 -18.37
C VAL A 560 -11.73 12.82 -18.47
N SER A 561 -10.62 13.34 -17.96
CA SER A 561 -9.35 12.61 -17.92
C SER A 561 -8.44 13.04 -16.75
N PRO A 562 -7.58 12.14 -16.23
CA PRO A 562 -6.66 12.47 -15.14
C PRO A 562 -5.70 13.61 -15.50
N CYS A 563 -5.26 13.70 -16.75
CA CYS A 563 -4.38 14.77 -17.20
C CYS A 563 -5.07 16.14 -17.22
N GLN A 564 -6.35 16.21 -17.60
CA GLN A 564 -7.14 17.45 -17.52
C GLN A 564 -7.40 17.83 -16.07
N ASN A 565 -7.79 16.87 -15.23
CA ASN A 565 -7.98 17.06 -13.80
C ASN A 565 -6.71 17.66 -13.15
N ALA A 566 -5.55 17.08 -13.45
CA ALA A 566 -4.26 17.56 -12.96
C ALA A 566 -3.84 18.93 -13.51
N CYS A 567 -4.46 19.42 -14.58
CA CYS A 567 -4.13 20.70 -15.18
C CYS A 567 -4.81 21.85 -14.42
N PRO A 568 -4.06 22.78 -13.80
CA PRO A 568 -4.67 23.92 -13.11
C PRO A 568 -5.51 24.82 -14.02
N ALA A 569 -5.21 24.81 -15.32
CA ALA A 569 -5.95 25.54 -16.35
C ALA A 569 -7.07 24.70 -17.01
N LYS A 570 -7.31 23.46 -16.56
CA LYS A 570 -8.36 22.55 -17.07
C LYS A 570 -8.35 22.32 -18.59
N ILE A 571 -7.18 22.48 -19.22
CA ILE A 571 -6.99 22.29 -20.67
C ILE A 571 -7.47 20.89 -21.08
N ASP A 572 -8.24 20.80 -22.17
CA ASP A 572 -8.65 19.54 -22.80
C ASP A 572 -7.45 18.84 -23.46
N ILE A 573 -6.66 18.18 -22.62
CA ILE A 573 -5.44 17.48 -23.02
C ILE A 573 -5.71 16.30 -23.94
N PRO A 574 -6.66 15.39 -23.65
CA PRO A 574 -6.99 14.30 -24.55
C PRO A 574 -7.45 14.80 -25.92
N GLY A 575 -8.28 15.85 -25.95
CA GLY A 575 -8.79 16.42 -27.18
C GLY A 575 -7.68 16.92 -28.10
N TYR A 576 -6.76 17.75 -27.60
CA TYR A 576 -5.72 18.30 -28.48
C TYR A 576 -4.69 17.22 -28.88
N ILE A 577 -4.41 16.24 -28.02
CA ILE A 577 -3.55 15.11 -28.39
C ILE A 577 -4.21 14.25 -29.48
N GLY A 578 -5.52 14.02 -29.38
CA GLY A 578 -6.29 13.32 -30.41
C GLY A 578 -6.34 14.08 -31.75
N LEU A 579 -6.29 15.41 -31.72
CA LEU A 579 -6.15 16.23 -32.94
C LEU A 579 -4.73 16.14 -33.51
N ILE A 580 -3.70 16.18 -32.66
CA ILE A 580 -2.30 15.98 -33.06
C ILE A 580 -2.11 14.63 -33.76
N SER A 581 -2.65 13.54 -33.21
CA SER A 581 -2.50 12.21 -33.81
C SER A 581 -3.15 12.09 -35.19
N LYS A 582 -4.14 12.94 -35.49
CA LYS A 582 -4.79 13.05 -36.81
C LYS A 582 -4.12 14.07 -37.74
N GLY A 583 -3.00 14.68 -37.34
CA GLY A 583 -2.33 15.75 -38.11
C GLY A 583 -3.06 17.09 -38.12
N LYS A 584 -4.10 17.27 -37.29
CA LYS A 584 -4.93 18.48 -37.21
C LYS A 584 -4.33 19.49 -36.23
N PHE A 585 -3.11 19.97 -36.52
CA PHE A 585 -2.34 20.80 -35.58
C PHE A 585 -2.94 22.19 -35.33
N LEU A 586 -3.59 22.80 -36.32
CA LEU A 586 -4.29 24.08 -36.15
C LEU A 586 -5.44 23.96 -35.14
N GLU A 587 -6.33 22.99 -35.36
CA GLU A 587 -7.46 22.69 -34.46
C GLU A 587 -6.95 22.38 -33.03
N ALA A 588 -5.80 21.70 -32.90
CA ALA A 588 -5.20 21.40 -31.60
C ALA A 588 -4.78 22.67 -30.84
N VAL A 589 -4.14 23.64 -31.52
CA VAL A 589 -3.75 24.91 -30.90
C VAL A 589 -4.98 25.74 -30.54
N GLU A 590 -5.99 25.78 -31.40
CA GLU A 590 -7.25 26.46 -31.12
C GLU A 590 -7.95 25.88 -29.88
N LEU A 591 -7.97 24.55 -29.76
CA LEU A 591 -8.53 23.86 -28.60
C LEU A 591 -7.80 24.22 -27.30
N ILE A 592 -6.45 24.28 -27.32
CA ILE A 592 -5.67 24.73 -26.15
C ILE A 592 -5.98 26.19 -25.81
N ARG A 593 -6.13 27.05 -26.84
CA ARG A 593 -6.42 28.49 -26.68
C ARG A 593 -7.77 28.79 -26.04
N LYS A 594 -8.71 27.83 -26.02
CA LYS A 594 -9.97 27.98 -25.28
C LYS A 594 -9.74 28.25 -23.80
N GLU A 595 -8.87 27.49 -23.17
CA GLU A 595 -8.60 27.64 -21.72
C GLU A 595 -7.35 28.46 -21.42
N ASN A 596 -6.36 28.47 -22.32
CA ASN A 596 -5.10 29.18 -22.10
C ASN A 596 -4.67 29.99 -23.34
N PRO A 597 -4.66 31.34 -23.27
CA PRO A 597 -4.24 32.18 -24.40
C PRO A 597 -2.75 32.09 -24.73
N PHE A 598 -1.95 31.41 -23.90
CA PHE A 598 -0.49 31.31 -24.04
C PHE A 598 0.01 29.86 -24.19
N PRO A 599 -0.41 29.10 -25.22
CA PRO A 599 0.02 27.72 -25.41
C PRO A 599 1.53 27.57 -25.59
N ALA A 600 2.20 28.49 -26.29
CA ALA A 600 3.64 28.43 -26.57
C ALA A 600 4.51 28.75 -25.34
N VAL A 601 4.09 29.72 -24.52
CA VAL A 601 4.71 29.98 -23.22
C VAL A 601 4.47 28.79 -22.29
N CYS A 602 3.24 28.28 -22.19
CA CYS A 602 2.90 27.14 -21.36
C CYS A 602 3.74 25.90 -21.70
N GLY A 603 3.94 25.61 -23.00
CA GLY A 603 4.81 24.54 -23.49
C GLY A 603 6.29 24.63 -23.09
N ARG A 604 6.72 25.73 -22.47
CA ARG A 604 8.11 25.99 -22.05
C ARG A 604 8.28 26.15 -20.55
N VAL A 605 7.31 26.78 -19.89
CA VAL A 605 7.45 27.18 -18.48
C VAL A 605 6.61 26.33 -17.52
N CYS A 606 5.63 25.58 -18.04
CA CYS A 606 4.78 24.72 -17.21
C CYS A 606 5.57 23.58 -16.56
N HIS A 607 5.25 23.29 -15.30
CA HIS A 607 5.78 22.13 -14.56
C HIS A 607 5.01 20.83 -14.83
N HIS A 608 4.13 20.82 -15.85
CA HIS A 608 3.48 19.64 -16.45
C HIS A 608 2.90 18.61 -15.45
N PRO A 609 2.06 19.04 -14.48
CA PRO A 609 1.46 18.11 -13.50
C PRO A 609 0.57 17.05 -14.16
N CYS A 610 0.08 17.33 -15.37
CA CYS A 610 -0.68 16.40 -16.20
C CYS A 610 0.10 15.14 -16.63
N GLU A 611 1.42 15.22 -16.77
CA GLU A 611 2.25 14.05 -17.12
C GLU A 611 2.41 13.12 -15.90
N LEU A 612 2.55 13.69 -14.69
CA LEU A 612 2.65 12.92 -13.45
C LEU A 612 1.38 12.10 -13.14
N LYS A 613 0.22 12.57 -13.61
CA LYS A 613 -1.08 11.89 -13.47
C LYS A 613 -1.49 11.10 -14.72
N CYS A 614 -0.61 10.97 -15.72
CA CYS A 614 -0.91 10.20 -16.92
C CYS A 614 -1.00 8.71 -16.60
N ARG A 615 -2.13 8.06 -16.92
CA ARG A 615 -2.33 6.61 -16.71
C ARG A 615 -1.29 5.74 -17.43
N ARG A 616 -0.77 6.21 -18.57
CA ARG A 616 0.26 5.48 -19.32
C ARG A 616 1.56 5.32 -18.50
N GLY A 617 1.89 6.31 -17.67
CA GLY A 617 3.04 6.23 -16.76
C GLY A 617 2.91 5.18 -15.66
N GLU A 618 1.74 4.56 -15.48
CA GLU A 618 1.59 3.39 -14.60
C GLU A 618 1.98 2.07 -15.28
N ILE A 619 2.16 2.09 -16.61
CA ILE A 619 2.57 0.93 -17.42
C ILE A 619 4.04 1.10 -17.83
N ASP A 620 4.37 2.21 -18.49
CA ASP A 620 5.72 2.53 -18.95
C ASP A 620 6.06 4.01 -18.71
N GLU A 621 5.90 4.89 -19.69
CA GLU A 621 6.23 6.31 -19.62
C GLU A 621 5.00 7.20 -19.82
N PRO A 622 4.91 8.34 -19.12
CA PRO A 622 3.82 9.28 -19.36
C PRO A 622 3.92 9.84 -20.77
N VAL A 623 2.76 10.16 -21.36
CA VAL A 623 2.73 10.90 -22.62
C VAL A 623 3.43 12.25 -22.41
N ALA A 624 4.31 12.65 -23.33
CA ALA A 624 5.03 13.93 -23.30
C ALA A 624 4.11 15.12 -23.66
N ILE A 625 3.05 15.31 -22.88
CA ILE A 625 1.98 16.29 -23.04
C ILE A 625 2.53 17.71 -23.26
N ASN A 626 3.53 18.12 -22.47
CA ASN A 626 4.15 19.43 -22.54
C ASN A 626 4.92 19.62 -23.87
N SER A 627 5.67 18.60 -24.28
CA SER A 627 6.40 18.59 -25.55
C SER A 627 5.46 18.65 -26.75
N LEU A 628 4.34 17.92 -26.71
CA LEU A 628 3.31 17.98 -27.74
C LEU A 628 2.68 19.37 -27.84
N LYS A 629 2.37 19.99 -26.70
CA LYS A 629 1.86 21.38 -26.65
C LYS A 629 2.86 22.37 -27.26
N ARG A 630 4.14 22.25 -26.90
CA ARG A 630 5.21 23.09 -27.49
C ARG A 630 5.30 22.88 -29.00
N PHE A 631 5.34 21.63 -29.44
CA PHE A 631 5.42 21.26 -30.85
C PHE A 631 4.31 21.92 -31.67
N VAL A 632 3.03 21.76 -31.29
CA VAL A 632 1.93 22.36 -32.06
C VAL A 632 1.94 23.88 -32.04
N SER A 633 2.32 24.47 -30.91
CA SER A 633 2.37 25.93 -30.77
C SER A 633 3.46 26.55 -31.65
N ASP A 634 4.63 25.90 -31.71
CA ASP A 634 5.74 26.32 -32.55
C ASP A 634 5.41 26.07 -34.03
N TRP A 635 4.83 24.91 -34.37
CA TRP A 635 4.40 24.59 -35.73
C TRP A 635 3.37 25.59 -36.27
N ALA A 636 2.40 26.01 -35.44
CA ALA A 636 1.35 26.94 -35.82
C ALA A 636 1.86 28.37 -36.02
N LYS A 637 2.90 28.77 -35.27
CA LYS A 637 3.56 30.08 -35.41
C LYS A 637 4.23 30.23 -36.78
N ASP A 638 4.77 29.16 -37.33
CA ASP A 638 5.51 29.17 -38.60
C ASP A 638 4.60 29.05 -39.84
N LYS A 639 3.28 29.23 -39.68
CA LYS A 639 2.31 29.24 -40.77
C LYS A 639 1.99 30.66 -41.24
N GLU A 640 1.68 30.80 -42.53
CA GLU A 640 1.36 32.10 -43.15
C GLU A 640 0.18 32.82 -42.49
N LYS A 641 -0.80 32.05 -41.98
CA LYS A 641 -1.90 32.53 -41.14
C LYS A 641 -1.93 31.74 -39.84
N PRO A 642 -1.21 32.19 -38.80
CA PRO A 642 -1.25 31.51 -37.52
C PRO A 642 -2.67 31.61 -36.93
N PRO A 643 -3.16 30.57 -36.24
CA PRO A 643 -4.46 30.60 -35.58
C PRO A 643 -4.44 31.69 -34.50
N GLY A 644 -5.18 32.77 -34.76
CA GLY A 644 -5.46 33.82 -33.80
C GLY A 644 -6.52 33.36 -32.78
N LEU A 645 -6.71 34.17 -31.74
CA LEU A 645 -7.95 34.08 -30.96
C LEU A 645 -9.10 34.59 -31.87
N SER A 646 -10.18 33.81 -32.02
CA SER A 646 -11.26 34.11 -32.97
C SER A 646 -11.73 35.58 -32.86
N PRO A 647 -11.82 36.33 -33.99
CA PRO A 647 -12.25 37.71 -33.97
C PRO A 647 -13.73 37.85 -33.57
N LEU A 648 -14.05 39.04 -33.04
CA LEU A 648 -15.31 39.41 -32.41
C LEU A 648 -16.55 39.31 -33.33
N ILE A 649 -17.68 38.87 -32.76
CA ILE A 649 -19.01 38.92 -33.39
C ILE A 649 -19.77 40.21 -33.01
N SER A 650 -19.46 40.86 -31.87
CA SER A 650 -19.88 42.25 -31.57
C SER A 650 -19.12 42.82 -30.37
N LEU A 651 -18.65 44.08 -30.44
CA LEU A 651 -18.10 44.80 -29.28
C LEU A 651 -19.24 45.24 -28.35
N LYS A 652 -19.19 44.83 -27.09
CA LYS A 652 -20.07 45.36 -26.04
C LYS A 652 -19.65 46.81 -25.69
N LYS A 653 -20.55 47.58 -25.07
CA LYS A 653 -20.27 48.97 -24.68
C LYS A 653 -19.28 49.06 -23.51
N GLU A 654 -19.22 48.04 -22.65
CA GLU A 654 -18.38 48.06 -21.45
C GLU A 654 -16.89 47.94 -21.77
N LYS A 655 -16.08 48.64 -20.97
CA LYS A 655 -14.61 48.58 -21.01
C LYS A 655 -14.04 48.20 -19.66
N VAL A 656 -13.00 47.37 -19.65
CA VAL A 656 -12.32 46.93 -18.43
C VAL A 656 -10.86 47.35 -18.46
N ALA A 657 -10.40 47.94 -17.36
CA ALA A 657 -8.99 48.23 -17.13
C ALA A 657 -8.34 47.05 -16.39
N ILE A 658 -7.18 46.60 -16.86
CA ILE A 658 -6.39 45.56 -16.22
C ILE A 658 -5.06 46.17 -15.78
N ILE A 659 -4.75 46.07 -14.49
CA ILE A 659 -3.53 46.62 -13.91
C ILE A 659 -2.51 45.50 -13.77
N GLY A 660 -1.42 45.57 -14.53
CA GLY A 660 -0.34 44.59 -14.56
C GLY A 660 -0.43 43.65 -15.75
N SER A 661 0.67 43.49 -16.50
CA SER A 661 0.73 42.63 -17.69
C SER A 661 1.38 41.27 -17.45
N GLY A 662 1.32 40.76 -16.22
CA GLY A 662 1.73 39.38 -15.89
C GLY A 662 0.76 38.33 -16.45
N PRO A 663 1.03 37.02 -16.20
CA PRO A 663 0.19 35.91 -16.68
C PRO A 663 -1.30 36.08 -16.37
N ALA A 664 -1.64 36.47 -15.13
CA ALA A 664 -3.04 36.66 -14.72
C ALA A 664 -3.72 37.81 -15.47
N GLY A 665 -3.05 38.96 -15.58
CA GLY A 665 -3.59 40.13 -16.29
C GLY A 665 -3.77 39.86 -17.78
N LEU A 666 -2.79 39.23 -18.42
CA LEU A 666 -2.87 38.89 -19.83
C LEU A 666 -3.89 37.77 -20.13
N ALA A 667 -4.04 36.79 -19.23
CA ALA A 667 -5.07 35.76 -19.36
C ALA A 667 -6.48 36.36 -19.21
N CYS A 668 -6.68 37.23 -18.22
CA CYS A 668 -7.92 37.99 -18.05
C CYS A 668 -8.24 38.82 -19.29
N ALA A 669 -7.23 39.51 -19.85
CA ALA A 669 -7.39 40.29 -21.08
C ALA A 669 -7.87 39.43 -22.24
N GLY A 670 -7.26 38.25 -22.45
CA GLY A 670 -7.64 37.33 -23.52
C GLY A 670 -9.05 36.78 -23.38
N GLU A 671 -9.48 36.47 -22.17
CA GLU A 671 -10.83 35.96 -21.90
C GLU A 671 -11.89 37.05 -22.07
N LEU A 672 -11.66 38.25 -21.53
CA LEU A 672 -12.58 39.38 -21.71
C LEU A 672 -12.68 39.81 -23.17
N ALA A 673 -11.56 39.85 -23.88
CA ALA A 673 -11.55 40.17 -25.31
C ALA A 673 -12.37 39.13 -26.12
N ARG A 674 -12.23 37.83 -25.84
CA ARG A 674 -13.06 36.78 -26.45
C ARG A 674 -14.56 36.96 -26.22
N ARG A 675 -14.95 37.56 -25.09
CA ARG A 675 -16.35 37.85 -24.74
C ARG A 675 -16.88 39.16 -25.33
N GLY A 676 -16.11 39.87 -26.16
CA GLY A 676 -16.53 41.13 -26.77
C GLY A 676 -16.36 42.36 -25.90
N ILE A 677 -15.66 42.26 -24.76
CA ILE A 677 -15.46 43.38 -23.84
C ILE A 677 -14.20 44.14 -24.26
N GLY A 678 -14.28 45.47 -24.31
CA GLY A 678 -13.11 46.30 -24.60
C GLY A 678 -12.11 46.26 -23.44
N VAL A 679 -10.85 45.92 -23.70
CA VAL A 679 -9.83 45.78 -22.65
C VAL A 679 -8.66 46.74 -22.87
N VAL A 680 -8.23 47.39 -21.79
CA VAL A 680 -6.98 48.15 -21.74
C VAL A 680 -6.11 47.61 -20.60
N VAL A 681 -4.93 47.09 -20.94
CA VAL A 681 -3.94 46.59 -19.98
C VAL A 681 -2.90 47.67 -19.71
N PHE A 682 -2.73 48.05 -18.45
CA PHE A 682 -1.74 49.02 -17.97
C PHE A 682 -0.54 48.27 -17.40
N GLU A 683 0.65 48.58 -17.91
CA GLU A 683 1.92 48.00 -17.49
C GLU A 683 2.83 49.11 -16.95
N ALA A 684 3.42 48.87 -15.78
CA ALA A 684 4.31 49.81 -15.12
C ALA A 684 5.64 49.96 -15.86
N LEU A 685 6.08 48.92 -16.56
CA LEU A 685 7.36 48.86 -17.27
C LEU A 685 7.23 49.15 -18.78
N HIS A 686 8.38 49.23 -19.45
CA HIS A 686 8.49 49.65 -20.85
C HIS A 686 8.09 48.56 -21.87
N LYS A 687 7.79 47.33 -21.44
CA LYS A 687 7.29 46.23 -22.28
C LYS A 687 6.32 45.33 -21.53
N ILE A 688 5.36 44.78 -22.28
CA ILE A 688 4.35 43.83 -21.83
C ILE A 688 4.94 42.45 -21.49
N GLY A 689 4.42 41.81 -20.45
CA GLY A 689 4.71 40.43 -20.07
C GLY A 689 4.93 40.22 -18.58
N GLY A 690 5.04 41.29 -17.79
CA GLY A 690 5.27 41.21 -16.34
C GLY A 690 6.34 40.17 -15.98
N VAL A 691 6.04 39.25 -15.06
CA VAL A 691 6.97 38.18 -14.66
C VAL A 691 7.38 37.24 -15.82
N LEU A 692 6.57 37.06 -16.88
CA LEU A 692 7.00 36.27 -18.05
C LEU A 692 8.18 36.92 -18.77
N ARG A 693 8.23 38.26 -18.77
CA ARG A 693 9.35 39.00 -19.35
C ARG A 693 10.47 39.23 -18.35
N TYR A 694 10.16 39.73 -17.17
CA TYR A 694 11.19 40.21 -16.24
C TYR A 694 11.60 39.14 -15.22
N GLY A 695 10.78 38.13 -14.97
CA GLY A 695 11.07 37.05 -14.02
C GLY A 695 11.53 35.73 -14.66
N ILE A 696 11.45 35.57 -15.98
CA ILE A 696 11.88 34.34 -16.67
C ILE A 696 13.04 34.67 -17.64
N PRO A 697 14.20 34.00 -17.49
CA PRO A 697 15.34 34.19 -18.39
C PRO A 697 15.05 33.85 -19.87
N PRO A 698 15.66 34.54 -20.84
CA PRO A 698 15.41 34.32 -22.27
C PRO A 698 15.71 32.91 -22.78
N PHE A 699 16.67 32.19 -22.17
CA PHE A 699 16.98 30.81 -22.57
C PHE A 699 15.86 29.83 -22.22
N ARG A 700 15.07 30.11 -21.17
CA ARG A 700 13.90 29.30 -20.77
C ARG A 700 12.64 29.75 -21.50
N LEU A 701 12.44 31.06 -21.66
CA LEU A 701 11.34 31.64 -22.43
C LEU A 701 11.88 32.68 -23.43
N PRO A 702 12.09 32.28 -24.71
CA PRO A 702 12.59 33.19 -25.72
C PRO A 702 11.67 34.40 -25.92
N ARG A 703 12.23 35.61 -25.95
CA ARG A 703 11.45 36.86 -26.07
C ARG A 703 10.58 36.88 -27.33
N LYS A 704 11.11 36.39 -28.46
CA LYS A 704 10.37 36.24 -29.72
C LYS A 704 9.11 35.36 -29.60
N VAL A 705 9.09 34.38 -28.70
CA VAL A 705 7.92 33.52 -28.46
C VAL A 705 6.88 34.27 -27.63
N LEU A 706 7.31 34.94 -26.55
CA LEU A 706 6.43 35.76 -25.73
C LEU A 706 5.82 36.92 -26.53
N ASP A 707 6.63 37.61 -27.34
CA ASP A 707 6.19 38.72 -28.19
C ASP A 707 5.14 38.26 -29.21
N TYR A 708 5.32 37.06 -29.79
CA TYR A 708 4.32 36.46 -30.69
C TYR A 708 2.97 36.25 -29.98
N GLU A 709 2.93 35.67 -28.78
CA GLU A 709 1.65 35.43 -28.10
C GLU A 709 0.99 36.72 -27.60
N ILE A 710 1.78 37.74 -27.23
CA ILE A 710 1.26 39.08 -26.92
C ILE A 710 0.66 39.74 -28.17
N ASN A 711 1.27 39.55 -29.34
CA ASN A 711 0.73 40.09 -30.60
C ASN A 711 -0.60 39.43 -30.96
N VAL A 712 -0.71 38.10 -30.80
CA VAL A 712 -2.00 37.38 -30.99
C VAL A 712 -3.11 37.97 -30.10
N LEU A 713 -2.78 38.41 -28.88
CA LEU A 713 -3.72 39.09 -28.00
C LEU A 713 -4.04 40.53 -28.44
N ARG A 714 -3.07 41.23 -29.03
CA ARG A 714 -3.30 42.57 -29.59
C ARG A 714 -4.27 42.51 -30.77
N ASP A 715 -4.18 41.46 -31.59
CA ASP A 715 -5.03 41.26 -32.76
C ASP A 715 -6.51 41.06 -32.41
N THR A 716 -6.83 40.71 -31.15
CA THR A 716 -8.22 40.66 -30.65
C THR A 716 -8.77 42.03 -30.22
N GLY A 717 -7.99 43.10 -30.37
CA GLY A 717 -8.38 44.47 -29.98
C GLY A 717 -7.99 44.87 -28.55
N VAL A 718 -7.20 44.06 -27.83
CA VAL A 718 -6.66 44.46 -26.53
C VAL A 718 -5.66 45.59 -26.70
N LYS A 719 -5.87 46.70 -25.97
CA LYS A 719 -4.96 47.85 -25.96
C LYS A 719 -3.99 47.75 -24.79
N PHE A 720 -2.77 48.22 -25.01
CA PHE A 720 -1.70 48.20 -24.02
C PHE A 720 -1.20 49.62 -23.75
N VAL A 721 -1.08 49.99 -22.49
CA VAL A 721 -0.51 51.26 -22.03
C VAL A 721 0.73 50.94 -21.18
N LEU A 722 1.90 51.39 -21.64
CA LEU A 722 3.20 51.12 -21.02
C LEU A 722 3.61 52.28 -20.11
N ASN A 723 4.62 52.05 -19.28
CA ASN A 723 5.16 53.07 -18.36
C ASN A 723 4.09 53.73 -17.49
N CYS A 724 3.04 52.98 -17.14
CA CYS A 724 1.90 53.47 -16.40
C CYS A 724 1.73 52.68 -15.10
N ALA A 725 2.28 53.23 -14.02
CA ALA A 725 2.16 52.68 -12.68
C ALA A 725 0.91 53.26 -11.99
N ILE A 726 -0.16 52.47 -11.90
CA ILE A 726 -1.36 52.89 -11.17
C ILE A 726 -1.03 53.05 -9.68
N GLY A 727 -1.44 54.18 -9.09
CA GLY A 727 -1.02 54.66 -7.78
C GLY A 727 0.15 55.65 -7.82
N ARG A 728 0.84 55.80 -8.96
CA ARG A 728 1.90 56.81 -9.17
C ARG A 728 1.57 57.75 -10.34
N THR A 729 1.33 57.21 -11.52
CA THR A 729 1.07 58.00 -12.75
C THR A 729 -0.41 58.21 -13.05
N LYS A 730 -1.28 57.35 -12.52
CA LYS A 730 -2.76 57.44 -12.60
C LYS A 730 -3.36 56.86 -11.32
N THR A 731 -4.57 57.26 -10.95
CA THR A 731 -5.31 56.69 -9.81
C THR A 731 -6.42 55.75 -10.27
N ILE A 732 -6.89 54.88 -9.38
CA ILE A 732 -8.05 54.00 -9.66
C ILE A 732 -9.29 54.85 -10.04
N ASP A 733 -9.54 55.94 -9.32
CA ASP A 733 -10.65 56.86 -9.60
C ASP A 733 -10.54 57.54 -10.97
N SER A 734 -9.30 57.81 -11.43
CA SER A 734 -9.10 58.35 -12.78
C SER A 734 -9.52 57.35 -13.86
N LEU A 735 -9.32 56.04 -13.65
CA LEU A 735 -9.75 55.01 -14.59
C LEU A 735 -11.28 54.93 -14.65
N PHE A 736 -11.99 54.97 -13.52
CA PHE A 736 -13.45 55.02 -13.57
C PHE A 736 -13.98 56.27 -14.31
N ARG A 737 -13.33 57.43 -14.11
CA ARG A 737 -13.66 58.66 -14.86
C ARG A 737 -13.35 58.58 -16.35
N GLU A 738 -12.36 57.78 -16.75
CA GLU A 738 -12.04 57.46 -18.15
C GLU A 738 -13.06 56.50 -18.81
N GLY A 739 -14.10 56.08 -18.07
CA GLY A 739 -15.20 55.29 -18.59
C GLY A 739 -14.98 53.78 -18.54
N PHE A 740 -14.04 53.30 -17.70
CA PHE A 740 -13.91 51.86 -17.41
C PHE A 740 -15.01 51.41 -16.45
N SER A 741 -15.75 50.37 -16.83
CA SER A 741 -16.86 49.81 -16.04
C SER A 741 -16.37 48.93 -14.89
N ALA A 742 -15.17 48.36 -15.00
CA ALA A 742 -14.53 47.55 -13.96
C ALA A 742 -13.00 47.61 -14.07
N ILE A 743 -12.33 47.29 -12.97
CA ILE A 743 -10.87 47.28 -12.86
C ILE A 743 -10.45 45.93 -12.28
N PHE A 744 -9.57 45.21 -12.98
CA PHE A 744 -8.95 43.98 -12.49
C PHE A 744 -7.50 44.26 -12.08
N ILE A 745 -7.16 43.98 -10.83
CA ILE A 745 -5.83 44.24 -10.28
C ILE A 745 -5.02 42.93 -10.31
N ALA A 746 -4.08 42.85 -11.25
CA ALA A 746 -3.23 41.68 -11.50
C ALA A 746 -1.78 41.93 -11.07
N THR A 747 -1.57 42.39 -9.82
CA THR A 747 -0.26 42.75 -9.27
C THR A 747 0.68 41.55 -9.08
N GLY A 748 0.13 40.33 -8.98
CA GLY A 748 0.89 39.10 -8.80
C GLY A 748 1.63 39.01 -7.46
N ALA A 749 2.38 37.91 -7.26
CA ALA A 749 3.21 37.70 -6.07
C ALA A 749 4.58 38.38 -6.25
N GLY A 750 4.60 39.72 -6.24
CA GLY A 750 5.83 40.50 -6.42
C GLY A 750 6.76 40.52 -5.19
N THR A 751 6.22 40.24 -4.00
CA THR A 751 6.97 40.27 -2.75
C THR A 751 7.83 39.01 -2.59
N PRO A 752 9.14 39.13 -2.33
CA PRO A 752 9.98 37.97 -2.06
C PRO A 752 9.64 37.30 -0.73
N SER A 753 9.78 35.98 -0.67
CA SER A 753 9.79 35.23 0.59
C SER A 753 11.21 35.17 1.14
N PHE A 754 11.41 35.66 2.35
CA PHE A 754 12.68 35.62 3.07
C PHE A 754 12.76 34.37 3.95
N LEU A 755 13.97 33.87 4.20
CA LEU A 755 14.21 32.63 4.95
C LEU A 755 14.25 32.85 6.47
N GLY A 756 14.25 34.10 6.93
CA GLY A 756 14.35 34.44 8.35
C GLY A 756 15.76 34.22 8.91
N ILE A 757 16.78 34.17 8.05
CA ILE A 757 18.16 33.86 8.45
C ILE A 757 19.00 35.13 8.63
N LYS A 758 19.92 35.11 9.58
CA LYS A 758 20.83 36.25 9.84
C LYS A 758 21.64 36.56 8.58
N GLY A 759 21.57 37.82 8.13
CA GLY A 759 22.32 38.31 6.98
C GLY A 759 21.53 38.37 5.66
N GLU A 760 20.27 37.92 5.63
CA GLU A 760 19.45 37.97 4.40
C GLU A 760 19.08 39.38 3.92
N ASN A 761 19.24 40.39 4.79
CA ASN A 761 19.02 41.81 4.48
C ASN A 761 20.32 42.59 4.24
N LEU A 762 21.47 41.91 4.10
CA LEU A 762 22.75 42.57 3.84
C LEU A 762 22.79 43.18 2.43
N SER A 763 23.61 44.22 2.27
CA SER A 763 23.94 44.78 0.96
C SER A 763 24.51 43.69 0.03
N ASN A 764 24.06 43.67 -1.23
CA ASN A 764 24.39 42.67 -2.26
C ASN A 764 23.78 41.28 -2.08
N ILE A 765 22.88 41.10 -1.10
CA ILE A 765 21.99 39.94 -1.06
C ILE A 765 20.69 40.34 -1.73
N TYR A 766 20.39 39.71 -2.87
CA TYR A 766 19.20 39.99 -3.65
C TYR A 766 18.20 38.85 -3.53
N SER A 767 16.92 39.19 -3.49
CA SER A 767 15.90 38.18 -3.71
C SER A 767 15.97 37.63 -5.14
N ALA A 768 15.54 36.38 -5.33
CA ALA A 768 15.52 35.79 -6.67
C ALA A 768 14.71 36.64 -7.67
N ASN A 769 13.58 37.20 -7.24
CA ASN A 769 12.75 38.07 -8.08
C ASN A 769 13.49 39.35 -8.46
N GLU A 770 14.09 40.03 -7.48
CA GLU A 770 14.85 41.26 -7.72
C GLU A 770 16.01 41.03 -8.68
N PHE A 771 16.80 39.98 -8.45
CA PHE A 771 17.91 39.62 -9.32
C PHE A 771 17.44 39.38 -10.76
N LEU A 772 16.41 38.56 -10.95
CA LEU A 772 15.88 38.23 -12.27
C LEU A 772 15.33 39.48 -12.98
N VAL A 773 14.59 40.34 -12.28
CA VAL A 773 14.07 41.59 -12.85
C VAL A 773 15.21 42.50 -13.26
N ARG A 774 16.22 42.72 -12.41
CA ARG A 774 17.38 43.56 -12.72
C ARG A 774 18.14 43.06 -13.94
N VAL A 775 18.46 41.77 -14.00
CA VAL A 775 19.19 41.16 -15.12
C VAL A 775 18.39 41.28 -16.42
N ASN A 776 17.10 40.95 -16.39
CA ASN A 776 16.25 40.98 -17.59
C ASN A 776 15.88 42.39 -18.05
N LEU A 777 15.86 43.37 -17.15
CA LEU A 777 15.56 44.77 -17.45
C LEU A 777 16.79 45.54 -17.94
N MET A 778 17.94 45.35 -17.27
CA MET A 778 19.13 46.18 -17.45
C MET A 778 20.25 45.51 -18.26
N ASN A 779 20.14 44.21 -18.60
CA ASN A 779 21.25 43.39 -19.12
C ASN A 779 22.52 43.50 -18.27
N ALA A 780 22.37 43.86 -16.99
CA ALA A 780 23.45 44.15 -16.09
C ALA A 780 23.81 42.86 -15.34
N TYR A 781 24.88 42.20 -15.78
CA TYR A 781 25.57 41.17 -15.00
C TYR A 781 26.55 41.77 -13.98
N ASN A 782 26.90 43.05 -14.18
CA ASN A 782 27.74 43.82 -13.28
C ASN A 782 26.86 44.69 -12.38
N PHE A 783 26.88 44.37 -11.09
CA PHE A 783 26.11 45.09 -10.07
C PHE A 783 26.81 46.41 -9.72
N PRO A 784 26.10 47.55 -9.69
CA PRO A 784 26.69 48.78 -9.15
C PRO A 784 26.93 48.62 -7.65
N HIS A 785 28.11 49.05 -7.18
CA HIS A 785 28.50 49.05 -5.75
C HIS A 785 27.67 50.00 -4.86
N ALA A 786 26.72 50.73 -5.43
CA ALA A 786 25.99 51.79 -4.74
C ALA A 786 24.51 51.45 -4.56
N HIS A 787 23.99 51.91 -3.41
CA HIS A 787 22.60 51.79 -2.96
C HIS A 787 21.60 52.19 -4.07
N THR A 788 20.91 51.21 -4.65
CA THR A 788 19.62 51.48 -5.30
C THR A 788 18.55 51.35 -4.23
N PRO A 789 17.86 52.43 -3.83
CA PRO A 789 16.70 52.31 -2.95
C PRO A 789 15.59 51.57 -3.71
N ILE A 790 14.87 50.72 -2.98
CA ILE A 790 13.71 49.93 -3.40
C ILE A 790 12.65 50.78 -4.11
#